data_AF-A0A5M3YY75-F1
#
_entry.id   AF-A0A5M3YY75-F1
#
_cell.length_a   1.000
_cell.length_b   1.000
_cell.length_c   1.000
_cell.angle_alpha   90.00
_cell.angle_beta   90.00
_cell.angle_gamma   90.00
#
_symmetry.space_group_name_H-M   'P 1'
#
loop_
_entity.id
_entity.type
_entity.pdbx_description
1 polymer ?
#
loop_
_entity_poly.entity_id
_entity_poly.type
_entity_poly.pdbx_seq_one_letter_code
_entity_poly.pdbx_strand_id
1 'polypeptide(L)'
;MGLVSEDSLWLQHATPQTPHVTQTADAQQVPGMALHDAIPHTDSSWFLGTDLDVDALDFSLSSAIFEWAQPTPTVPYPGQSGADYDFSGSIPAPAGDMQSTPSRPQNAVQKKWFAFQTPYDDPKRTYTTEPVQGTLASGNLGADESYRAGLSRQLQPRTHDEALPSAEQLNLFAKLFFSRFHSLLPVIHAPTFRPTAENSLLFLSICSVGSLFVGSSHAVAQGTRIFERLNKAILASWETILSRSRPDALSMVQAAILGQTFAILSGTPRYLVLADVLHGTVMSWARESNKHSHVDLNSTPKLNFDTDLRGLEEQWQLWIEVEQRGRVEIALNIHDAELAGLLHHDPIRKHRFAQYPRLQSDALFMAPTATKWAALYKQLLLDTTPAVNLDDPFCNAGVRSRFAAYSVLESINAGLIESRHSNTHRADDSRRISKLLIQWWQTHSVHLRDDEDPFGLPVLWHSIYMSLYVDIDLLEQAIGRCGDSRKVTASEEVRKWAASLDASKCLVHALLTQRYLERMRVSAEPAIHIPRALFSAALAWVCFNRIGHQKEIHLGAFEAPEIQLIGSKNALQEVQGQAFGDTAFADVNHLHRLVDLLHRAGPAGLMLELSLARYGLSDESLLCIDSKPSTLKSGQADGVQPRTLEVFKTLGISDEIENEACQMWQFAFWKTSEDKTKVIERKNVVPEVIPPARFRYEATIHQGRIERILETDLLRYSKRGVQRETKLLHVQIDESDKEFPVLAEIETKGVKRTIRTKHLIGADGAHSVVRQCMGLKLEGQSLDHIWGVVDLVVDTNFPDIRRRCAIHSPAGSVMVIPRERIATGEYLTRLYVLVPGAVRPDGNDVAAPGGPTDDARAQDAFKPYYLRPKREDAVDWWAAYQIGQRISPEFIVKDSTGVGRVFIAGDACHTHSPKAGQGMNVSMMDSYNLAWKLAYHINGLTPAPSDPSVPNPLLDTYQIERQANAQQLIDFDRKFSTIFSGQVDTADSGLSHAEFVQTFNTGNGFTSGCGVEYNPSMIVAREFPPGSSDPIQGTDYLAGVLRPGRRLLNVKLMRHADGWHRDIQDDLESTGRFRVLCLTSSDLLDPSGASANALDGVVTMIERFPKSLIEPIIVHPRVEKPFEWDDIPDVVKQHAEMRFYNGYDLEDAYGIYGVDPSKGALAVIRPDGYVGVVAELGDVAHVENYLRLCVHTA
;
A
#
# COMPACT_ATOMS: atom_id res chain seq x y z
N MET A 1 -45.15 54.32 -18.73
CA MET A 1 -44.06 55.06 -19.40
C MET A 1 -42.86 54.12 -19.46
N GLY A 2 -42.37 53.65 -20.61
CA GLY A 2 -42.94 53.71 -21.95
C GLY A 2 -41.96 53.21 -23.03
N LEU A 3 -42.50 52.55 -24.08
CA LEU A 3 -41.86 52.23 -25.38
C LEU A 3 -40.72 51.17 -25.34
N VAL A 4 -40.92 49.94 -25.88
CA VAL A 4 -40.72 49.48 -27.30
C VAL A 4 -39.28 49.00 -27.53
N SER A 5 -38.94 47.89 -28.23
CA SER A 5 -39.66 47.05 -29.23
C SER A 5 -39.56 45.52 -28.90
N GLU A 6 -40.57 44.67 -29.15
CA GLU A 6 -40.82 43.81 -30.35
C GLU A 6 -39.73 42.72 -30.60
N ASP A 7 -40.05 41.43 -30.87
CA ASP A 7 -41.34 40.72 -31.01
C ASP A 7 -41.17 39.21 -30.66
N SER A 8 -42.11 38.38 -30.18
CA SER A 8 -43.60 38.37 -30.05
C SER A 8 -44.38 37.50 -31.07
N LEU A 9 -44.08 36.19 -31.15
CA LEU A 9 -44.96 35.12 -31.67
C LEU A 9 -44.96 33.95 -30.67
N TRP A 10 -46.01 33.54 -29.92
CA TRP A 10 -47.49 33.57 -30.06
C TRP A 10 -48.00 32.69 -31.23
N LEU A 11 -49.11 31.93 -31.18
CA LEU A 11 -50.16 31.61 -30.17
C LEU A 11 -50.63 30.13 -30.44
N GLN A 12 -51.73 29.50 -29.97
CA GLN A 12 -52.98 29.97 -29.36
C GLN A 12 -53.65 28.95 -28.40
N HIS A 13 -54.45 29.50 -27.49
CA HIS A 13 -55.46 28.90 -26.60
C HIS A 13 -56.62 28.12 -27.27
N ALA A 14 -57.22 27.15 -26.57
CA ALA A 14 -58.65 27.13 -26.14
C ALA A 14 -59.12 25.74 -25.63
N THR A 15 -60.01 25.72 -24.63
CA THR A 15 -60.79 24.54 -24.15
C THR A 15 -62.28 24.80 -24.41
N PRO A 16 -63.15 23.78 -24.67
CA PRO A 16 -63.67 22.90 -23.60
C PRO A 16 -64.19 21.48 -24.02
N GLN A 17 -64.81 20.78 -23.06
CA GLN A 17 -65.74 19.62 -23.18
C GLN A 17 -65.19 18.22 -23.49
N THR A 18 -65.86 17.22 -22.91
CA THR A 18 -65.71 15.76 -23.13
C THR A 18 -66.96 15.19 -23.80
N PRO A 19 -66.83 14.09 -24.58
CA PRO A 19 -67.52 12.85 -24.18
C PRO A 19 -66.75 11.54 -24.47
N HIS A 20 -67.26 10.42 -23.96
CA HIS A 20 -66.71 9.05 -24.10
C HIS A 20 -67.03 8.37 -25.45
N VAL A 21 -66.22 7.36 -25.81
CA VAL A 21 -66.72 6.02 -26.26
C VAL A 21 -65.91 4.90 -25.57
N THR A 22 -66.61 3.80 -25.26
CA THR A 22 -66.40 2.62 -24.39
C THR A 22 -65.13 1.76 -24.46
N GLN A 23 -64.94 0.97 -23.38
CA GLN A 23 -63.97 -0.13 -23.18
C GLN A 23 -64.34 -1.42 -23.94
N THR A 24 -63.34 -2.27 -24.20
CA THR A 24 -63.31 -3.75 -24.01
C THR A 24 -61.82 -4.19 -24.04
N ALA A 25 -61.31 -5.16 -23.26
CA ALA A 25 -61.88 -6.01 -22.22
C ALA A 25 -60.83 -6.29 -21.12
N ASP A 26 -61.14 -7.17 -20.16
CA ASP A 26 -60.33 -7.46 -18.97
C ASP A 26 -58.92 -8.00 -19.25
N ALA A 27 -57.95 -7.53 -18.46
CA ALA A 27 -56.73 -8.24 -18.13
C ALA A 27 -56.58 -8.22 -16.60
N GLN A 28 -56.50 -9.40 -15.98
CA GLN A 28 -56.54 -9.54 -14.52
C GLN A 28 -55.26 -8.98 -13.87
N GLN A 29 -55.38 -8.54 -12.61
CA GLN A 29 -54.22 -8.29 -11.76
C GLN A 29 -53.46 -9.61 -11.51
N VAL A 30 -52.43 -9.86 -12.30
CA VAL A 30 -51.38 -10.81 -11.91
C VAL A 30 -50.61 -10.17 -10.74
N PRO A 31 -50.42 -10.86 -9.60
CA PRO A 31 -49.66 -10.30 -8.48
C PRO A 31 -48.24 -9.97 -8.95
N GLY A 32 -47.85 -8.70 -8.81
CA GLY A 32 -46.52 -8.25 -9.22
C GLY A 32 -45.44 -8.96 -8.40
N MET A 33 -44.57 -9.72 -9.06
CA MET A 33 -43.30 -10.10 -8.46
C MET A 33 -42.50 -8.82 -8.22
N ALA A 34 -42.36 -8.43 -6.95
CA ALA A 34 -41.35 -7.48 -6.56
C ALA A 34 -39.98 -8.11 -6.84
N LEU A 35 -39.26 -7.60 -7.85
CA LEU A 35 -37.86 -7.98 -8.13
C LEU A 35 -36.88 -7.45 -7.07
N HIS A 36 -37.41 -6.91 -5.97
CA HIS A 36 -36.71 -6.54 -4.74
C HIS A 36 -37.24 -7.31 -3.53
N ASP A 37 -37.42 -8.63 -3.67
CA ASP A 37 -36.75 -9.48 -2.68
C ASP A 37 -35.25 -9.21 -2.87
N ALA A 38 -34.61 -8.53 -1.91
CA ALA A 38 -33.16 -8.60 -1.80
C ALA A 38 -32.74 -10.07 -1.75
N ILE A 39 -31.49 -10.40 -2.15
CA ILE A 39 -30.90 -11.72 -1.83
C ILE A 39 -31.20 -11.95 -0.35
N PRO A 40 -32.01 -12.97 0.02
CA PRO A 40 -32.51 -13.04 1.38
C PRO A 40 -31.32 -13.05 2.33
N HIS A 41 -31.45 -12.36 3.46
CA HIS A 41 -30.60 -12.64 4.62
C HIS A 41 -30.94 -14.04 5.10
N THR A 42 -30.46 -15.04 4.36
CA THR A 42 -30.35 -16.40 4.83
C THR A 42 -29.45 -16.35 6.05
N ASP A 43 -29.88 -16.98 7.13
CA ASP A 43 -28.99 -17.44 8.20
C ASP A 43 -28.08 -18.56 7.65
N SER A 44 -27.32 -18.23 6.61
CA SER A 44 -26.23 -19.02 6.07
C SER A 44 -25.05 -18.78 7.00
N SER A 45 -25.06 -19.53 8.10
CA SER A 45 -23.95 -19.67 9.03
C SER A 45 -22.76 -20.32 8.31
N TRP A 46 -22.04 -19.52 7.53
CA TRP A 46 -20.69 -19.78 7.00
C TRP A 46 -19.64 -19.80 8.13
N PHE A 47 -20.01 -20.34 9.28
CA PHE A 47 -19.10 -20.73 10.34
C PHE A 47 -18.64 -22.14 10.03
N LEU A 48 -17.37 -22.39 10.34
CA LEU A 48 -16.85 -23.74 10.51
C LEU A 48 -17.76 -24.47 11.50
N GLY A 49 -18.41 -25.54 11.05
CA GLY A 49 -19.18 -26.42 11.92
C GLY A 49 -18.25 -27.21 12.84
N THR A 50 -18.83 -28.07 13.68
CA THR A 50 -18.08 -29.06 14.49
C THR A 50 -17.23 -30.03 13.65
N ASP A 51 -17.44 -30.05 12.33
CA ASP A 51 -17.01 -31.11 11.43
C ASP A 51 -15.90 -30.66 10.47
N LEU A 52 -15.49 -29.37 10.47
CA LEU A 52 -14.31 -28.91 9.73
C LEU A 52 -13.22 -28.41 10.68
N ASP A 53 -12.38 -29.36 11.08
CA ASP A 53 -11.15 -29.15 11.83
C ASP A 53 -10.09 -28.41 10.97
N VAL A 54 -9.70 -27.21 11.40
CA VAL A 54 -8.72 -26.35 10.73
C VAL A 54 -7.28 -26.84 10.97
N ASP A 55 -7.02 -27.52 12.07
CA ASP A 55 -5.70 -28.10 12.37
C ASP A 55 -5.50 -29.39 11.54
N ALA A 56 -6.56 -30.19 11.34
CA ALA A 56 -6.55 -31.30 10.38
C ALA A 56 -6.43 -30.82 8.93
N LEU A 57 -7.00 -29.67 8.58
CA LEU A 57 -6.86 -29.02 7.27
C LEU A 57 -5.40 -28.59 7.02
N ASP A 58 -4.76 -27.94 8.01
CA ASP A 58 -3.36 -27.53 7.97
C ASP A 58 -2.43 -28.75 7.90
N PHE A 59 -2.67 -29.76 8.74
CA PHE A 59 -1.95 -31.04 8.74
C PHE A 59 -2.05 -31.76 7.39
N SER A 60 -3.25 -31.83 6.79
CA SER A 60 -3.47 -32.50 5.49
C SER A 60 -2.72 -31.82 4.35
N LEU A 61 -2.74 -30.48 4.32
CA LEU A 61 -1.95 -29.70 3.34
C LEU A 61 -0.45 -29.87 3.53
N SER A 62 0.02 -29.86 4.79
CA SER A 62 1.43 -30.11 5.09
C SER A 62 1.85 -31.53 4.69
N SER A 63 1.06 -32.55 5.00
CA SER A 63 1.32 -33.95 4.61
C SER A 63 1.42 -34.12 3.08
N ALA A 64 0.46 -33.57 2.32
CA ALA A 64 0.45 -33.66 0.87
C ALA A 64 1.66 -32.97 0.20
N ILE A 65 2.24 -31.95 0.86
CA ILE A 65 3.48 -31.29 0.43
C ILE A 65 4.72 -32.07 0.89
N PHE A 66 4.67 -32.69 2.07
CA PHE A 66 5.79 -33.43 2.67
C PHE A 66 6.03 -34.80 2.01
N GLU A 67 4.98 -35.51 1.59
CA GLU A 67 5.10 -36.76 0.82
C GLU A 67 5.86 -36.54 -0.50
N TRP A 68 5.62 -35.43 -1.19
CA TRP A 68 6.32 -35.03 -2.42
C TRP A 68 7.75 -34.50 -2.19
N ALA A 69 8.13 -34.21 -0.93
CA ALA A 69 9.47 -33.74 -0.56
C ALA A 69 10.44 -34.89 -0.19
N GLN A 70 9.94 -36.12 -0.05
CA GLN A 70 10.76 -37.30 0.22
C GLN A 70 11.48 -37.78 -1.07
N PRO A 71 12.83 -37.91 -1.07
CA PRO A 71 13.49 -38.68 -2.12
C PRO A 71 13.10 -40.16 -1.99
N THR A 72 12.79 -40.82 -3.11
CA THR A 72 12.35 -42.21 -3.12
C THR A 72 13.38 -43.14 -2.44
N PRO A 73 12.95 -44.02 -1.51
CA PRO A 73 13.88 -44.90 -0.81
C PRO A 73 14.55 -45.87 -1.80
N THR A 74 15.88 -45.81 -1.88
CA THR A 74 16.68 -46.69 -2.74
C THR A 74 16.49 -48.15 -2.34
N VAL A 75 15.87 -48.94 -3.21
CA VAL A 75 15.64 -50.37 -2.99
C VAL A 75 16.98 -51.10 -2.86
N PRO A 76 17.24 -51.81 -1.74
CA PRO A 76 18.48 -52.58 -1.59
C PRO A 76 18.43 -53.83 -2.48
N TYR A 77 19.31 -53.91 -3.47
CA TYR A 77 19.45 -55.08 -4.34
C TYR A 77 20.01 -56.29 -3.56
N PRO A 78 19.28 -57.43 -3.46
CA PRO A 78 19.77 -58.61 -2.77
C PRO A 78 20.64 -59.48 -3.69
N GLY A 79 21.94 -59.19 -3.71
CA GLY A 79 23.00 -60.16 -4.01
C GLY A 79 23.34 -60.44 -5.48
N GLN A 80 24.58 -60.11 -5.84
CA GLN A 80 25.45 -61.01 -6.60
C GLN A 80 26.91 -60.81 -6.17
N SER A 81 27.73 -61.85 -6.31
CA SER A 81 29.02 -61.96 -5.64
C SER A 81 30.20 -62.24 -6.59
N GLY A 82 31.20 -61.35 -6.55
CA GLY A 82 32.61 -61.71 -6.76
C GLY A 82 33.19 -61.65 -8.18
N ALA A 83 34.53 -61.47 -8.19
CA ALA A 83 35.52 -61.81 -9.21
C ALA A 83 35.65 -60.98 -10.51
N ASP A 84 36.63 -60.06 -10.47
CA ASP A 84 37.84 -60.03 -11.34
C ASP A 84 37.84 -59.53 -12.81
N TYR A 85 39.07 -59.12 -13.21
CA TYR A 85 39.64 -58.83 -14.54
C TYR A 85 39.53 -57.43 -15.19
N ASP A 86 40.44 -56.55 -14.77
CA ASP A 86 41.63 -56.04 -15.53
C ASP A 86 41.55 -55.44 -16.95
N PHE A 87 42.30 -54.32 -17.11
CA PHE A 87 43.04 -53.83 -18.30
C PHE A 87 42.30 -53.61 -19.65
N SER A 88 42.67 -52.68 -20.54
CA SER A 88 43.72 -51.65 -20.61
C SER A 88 43.39 -50.61 -21.71
N GLY A 89 44.06 -49.46 -21.74
CA GLY A 89 44.02 -48.52 -22.88
C GLY A 89 44.55 -47.13 -22.54
N SER A 90 45.49 -46.58 -23.32
CA SER A 90 46.25 -45.39 -22.93
C SER A 90 46.52 -44.42 -24.08
N ILE A 91 46.26 -43.11 -23.83
CA ILE A 91 46.97 -41.93 -24.38
C ILE A 91 46.75 -41.70 -25.91
N PRO A 92 46.39 -40.48 -26.39
CA PRO A 92 47.05 -39.22 -26.02
C PRO A 92 46.16 -37.95 -25.83
N ALA A 93 46.80 -36.90 -25.31
CA ALA A 93 46.47 -35.49 -25.56
C ALA A 93 47.57 -34.92 -26.49
N PRO A 94 47.32 -33.89 -27.33
CA PRO A 94 47.15 -32.52 -26.83
C PRO A 94 46.21 -31.61 -27.68
N ALA A 95 46.30 -30.29 -27.42
CA ALA A 95 45.92 -29.17 -28.31
C ALA A 95 44.42 -28.84 -28.47
N GLY A 96 43.90 -28.17 -27.43
CA GLY A 96 43.21 -26.87 -27.49
C GLY A 96 42.27 -26.51 -28.65
N ASP A 97 41.04 -26.16 -28.26
CA ASP A 97 40.44 -24.89 -28.68
C ASP A 97 39.60 -24.30 -27.53
N MET A 98 39.43 -22.97 -27.46
CA MET A 98 38.85 -22.33 -26.28
C MET A 98 38.06 -21.04 -26.59
N GLN A 99 36.76 -21.17 -26.90
CA GLN A 99 35.80 -20.06 -26.78
C GLN A 99 34.32 -20.50 -26.85
N SER A 100 33.62 -20.43 -25.71
CA SER A 100 32.21 -19.97 -25.57
C SER A 100 31.68 -20.26 -24.16
N THR A 101 31.72 -19.27 -23.27
CA THR A 101 30.97 -19.31 -22.00
C THR A 101 29.56 -18.76 -22.23
N PRO A 102 28.49 -19.49 -21.89
CA PRO A 102 27.12 -19.04 -22.16
C PRO A 102 26.72 -17.85 -21.28
N SER A 103 25.97 -16.92 -21.85
CA SER A 103 25.32 -15.82 -21.12
C SER A 103 24.38 -16.36 -20.03
N ARG A 104 24.29 -15.67 -18.88
CA ARG A 104 23.24 -15.95 -17.88
C ARG A 104 21.86 -15.94 -18.56
N PRO A 105 20.98 -16.93 -18.30
CA PRO A 105 19.65 -16.94 -18.89
C PRO A 105 18.85 -15.73 -18.39
N GLN A 106 18.43 -14.88 -19.30
CA GLN A 106 17.47 -13.82 -19.00
C GLN A 106 16.15 -14.44 -18.54
N ASN A 107 15.51 -13.84 -17.55
CA ASN A 107 14.32 -14.42 -16.92
C ASN A 107 13.12 -14.40 -17.89
N ALA A 108 12.85 -15.53 -18.54
CA ALA A 108 11.83 -15.64 -19.59
C ALA A 108 10.42 -15.24 -19.12
N VAL A 109 10.13 -15.39 -17.82
CA VAL A 109 8.87 -14.96 -17.18
C VAL A 109 8.66 -13.45 -17.29
N GLN A 110 9.71 -12.64 -17.18
CA GLN A 110 9.59 -11.17 -17.22
C GLN A 110 9.29 -10.64 -18.62
N LYS A 111 9.69 -11.35 -19.68
CA LYS A 111 9.42 -10.94 -21.08
C LYS A 111 7.99 -11.20 -21.55
N LYS A 112 7.18 -11.95 -20.80
CA LYS A 112 5.76 -12.20 -21.09
C LYS A 112 4.84 -11.07 -20.61
N TRP A 113 5.34 -10.06 -19.91
CA TRP A 113 4.52 -9.07 -19.20
C TRP A 113 4.26 -7.78 -20.01
N PHE A 114 3.12 -7.13 -19.73
CA PHE A 114 2.77 -5.78 -20.19
C PHE A 114 3.89 -4.78 -19.89
N ALA A 115 4.47 -4.17 -20.94
CA ALA A 115 5.57 -3.20 -20.85
C ALA A 115 6.85 -3.69 -20.14
N PHE A 116 7.50 -4.74 -20.66
CA PHE A 116 8.93 -5.00 -20.41
C PHE A 116 9.81 -4.20 -21.38
N GLN A 117 10.43 -3.08 -20.97
CA GLN A 117 11.37 -2.36 -21.84
C GLN A 117 12.73 -3.07 -21.87
N THR A 118 13.03 -3.78 -22.97
CA THR A 118 14.36 -4.39 -23.17
C THR A 118 15.43 -3.29 -23.22
N PRO A 119 16.54 -3.39 -22.46
CA PRO A 119 17.61 -2.38 -22.48
C PRO A 119 18.23 -2.17 -23.87
N TYR A 120 18.64 -0.93 -24.14
CA TYR A 120 19.20 -0.47 -25.40
C TYR A 120 20.55 -1.15 -25.73
N ASP A 121 20.61 -1.96 -26.80
CA ASP A 121 21.86 -2.54 -27.32
C ASP A 121 22.63 -1.48 -28.16
N ASP A 122 23.68 -0.90 -27.59
CA ASP A 122 24.60 0.03 -28.29
C ASP A 122 25.43 -0.71 -29.36
N PRO A 123 25.30 -0.40 -30.67
CA PRO A 123 26.00 -1.12 -31.74
C PRO A 123 27.53 -0.92 -31.80
N LYS A 124 28.14 -0.14 -30.90
CA LYS A 124 29.51 0.39 -31.05
C LYS A 124 30.60 -0.25 -30.17
N ARG A 125 30.47 -1.53 -29.79
CA ARG A 125 31.54 -2.27 -29.08
C ARG A 125 32.11 -3.45 -29.87
N THR A 126 33.03 -3.13 -30.78
CA THR A 126 34.05 -4.08 -31.26
C THR A 126 34.94 -4.51 -30.10
N TYR A 127 35.08 -5.82 -29.87
CA TYR A 127 35.94 -6.35 -28.83
C TYR A 127 37.40 -6.42 -29.27
N THR A 128 38.30 -5.77 -28.53
CA THR A 128 39.75 -6.00 -28.58
C THR A 128 40.21 -6.64 -27.27
N THR A 129 40.66 -7.89 -27.34
CA THR A 129 41.11 -8.67 -26.18
C THR A 129 42.63 -8.64 -26.03
N GLU A 130 43.14 -8.14 -24.90
CA GLU A 130 44.51 -8.41 -24.45
C GLU A 130 44.51 -9.38 -23.24
N PRO A 131 45.42 -10.35 -23.18
CA PRO A 131 45.50 -11.31 -22.07
C PRO A 131 46.45 -10.84 -20.96
N VAL A 132 46.02 -10.96 -19.70
CA VAL A 132 46.89 -10.80 -18.52
C VAL A 132 47.13 -12.17 -17.88
N GLN A 133 48.39 -12.51 -17.64
CA GLN A 133 48.81 -13.77 -17.01
C GLN A 133 49.09 -13.61 -15.50
N GLY A 134 48.90 -14.71 -14.75
CA GLY A 134 49.36 -14.87 -13.37
C GLY A 134 48.25 -14.79 -12.32
N THR A 135 48.19 -15.68 -11.32
CA THR A 135 48.99 -16.89 -11.07
C THR A 135 48.15 -17.87 -10.23
N LEU A 136 48.17 -19.17 -10.55
CA LEU A 136 47.52 -20.17 -9.69
C LEU A 136 48.37 -20.46 -8.44
N ALA A 137 47.72 -20.45 -7.28
CA ALA A 137 48.16 -21.21 -6.11
C ALA A 137 47.23 -22.42 -5.95
N SER A 138 47.78 -23.63 -5.94
CA SER A 138 47.02 -24.87 -5.76
C SER A 138 46.85 -25.21 -4.27
N GLY A 139 45.63 -25.53 -3.85
CA GLY A 139 45.31 -25.86 -2.45
C GLY A 139 44.00 -26.61 -2.29
N ASN A 140 44.10 -27.94 -2.31
CA ASN A 140 43.12 -28.96 -1.89
C ASN A 140 41.63 -28.81 -2.26
N LEU A 141 41.15 -29.73 -3.10
CA LEU A 141 39.74 -30.12 -3.06
C LEU A 141 39.47 -30.84 -1.73
N GLY A 142 38.62 -30.24 -0.91
CA GLY A 142 38.14 -30.81 0.36
C GLY A 142 36.67 -30.48 0.59
N ALA A 143 35.79 -31.05 -0.24
CA ALA A 143 34.34 -30.94 -0.04
C ALA A 143 33.95 -31.75 1.21
N ASP A 144 33.78 -31.06 2.32
CA ASP A 144 33.43 -31.64 3.61
C ASP A 144 31.90 -31.83 3.76
N GLU A 145 31.50 -32.44 4.86
CA GLU A 145 30.10 -32.71 5.15
C GLU A 145 29.32 -31.42 5.41
N SER A 146 29.98 -30.36 5.93
CA SER A 146 29.39 -29.03 6.10
C SER A 146 29.05 -28.38 4.75
N TYR A 147 29.93 -28.51 3.75
CA TYR A 147 29.70 -28.02 2.39
C TYR A 147 28.57 -28.79 1.70
N ARG A 148 28.52 -30.13 1.82
CA ARG A 148 27.40 -30.94 1.29
C ARG A 148 26.08 -30.60 1.97
N ALA A 149 26.06 -30.49 3.30
CA ALA A 149 24.87 -30.11 4.05
C ALA A 149 24.44 -28.66 3.77
N GLY A 150 25.39 -27.75 3.58
CA GLY A 150 25.13 -26.35 3.19
C GLY A 150 24.50 -26.25 1.80
N LEU A 151 25.05 -26.97 0.82
CA LEU A 151 24.51 -27.02 -0.54
C LEU A 151 23.12 -27.68 -0.57
N SER A 152 22.92 -28.79 0.17
CA SER A 152 21.60 -29.41 0.34
C SER A 152 20.58 -28.45 0.94
N ARG A 153 20.94 -27.73 2.02
CA ARG A 153 20.09 -26.72 2.70
C ARG A 153 19.87 -25.43 1.88
N GLN A 154 20.63 -25.24 0.79
CA GLN A 154 20.41 -24.17 -0.20
C GLN A 154 19.56 -24.64 -1.40
N LEU A 155 19.56 -25.93 -1.72
CA LEU A 155 18.79 -26.52 -2.81
C LEU A 155 17.43 -27.09 -2.38
N GLN A 156 17.22 -27.33 -1.07
CA GLN A 156 15.90 -27.68 -0.53
C GLN A 156 14.89 -26.54 -0.78
N PRO A 157 13.69 -26.84 -1.32
CA PRO A 157 12.61 -25.87 -1.42
C PRO A 157 12.21 -25.40 -0.01
N ARG A 158 12.32 -24.09 0.25
CA ARG A 158 11.84 -23.52 1.52
C ARG A 158 10.32 -23.43 1.49
N THR A 159 9.64 -24.40 2.09
CA THR A 159 8.30 -24.18 2.62
C THR A 159 8.41 -23.21 3.79
N HIS A 160 7.54 -22.21 3.82
CA HIS A 160 7.27 -21.47 5.04
C HIS A 160 6.22 -22.27 5.79
N ASP A 161 6.64 -22.99 6.83
CA ASP A 161 5.74 -23.69 7.75
C ASP A 161 5.10 -22.67 8.70
N GLU A 162 4.28 -21.80 8.11
CA GLU A 162 3.36 -20.90 8.80
C GLU A 162 1.96 -21.56 8.74
N ALA A 163 1.32 -21.68 9.90
CA ALA A 163 -0.03 -22.22 10.01
C ALA A 163 -1.04 -21.40 9.18
N LEU A 164 -2.15 -22.03 8.79
CA LEU A 164 -3.25 -21.33 8.11
C LEU A 164 -3.78 -20.15 8.96
N PRO A 165 -4.32 -19.09 8.31
CA PRO A 165 -5.05 -18.03 9.01
C PRO A 165 -6.17 -18.57 9.90
N SER A 166 -6.53 -17.82 10.95
CA SER A 166 -7.48 -18.31 11.95
C SER A 166 -8.84 -18.65 11.35
N ALA A 167 -9.57 -19.54 12.04
CA ALA A 167 -10.96 -19.90 11.74
C ALA A 167 -11.84 -18.69 11.38
N GLU A 168 -11.71 -17.60 12.14
CA GLU A 168 -12.46 -16.35 11.92
C GLU A 168 -12.00 -15.59 10.66
N GLN A 169 -10.70 -15.56 10.37
CA GLN A 169 -10.14 -14.94 9.17
C GLN A 169 -10.55 -15.68 7.90
N LEU A 170 -10.52 -17.02 7.90
CA LEU A 170 -11.01 -17.84 6.78
C LEU A 170 -12.53 -17.62 6.56
N ASN A 171 -13.32 -17.59 7.64
CA ASN A 171 -14.75 -17.29 7.55
C ASN A 171 -15.03 -15.86 7.03
N LEU A 172 -14.20 -14.86 7.36
CA LEU A 172 -14.27 -13.52 6.80
C LEU A 172 -13.98 -13.52 5.29
N PHE A 173 -12.91 -14.19 4.86
CA PHE A 173 -12.55 -14.26 3.45
C PHE A 173 -13.64 -14.99 2.64
N ALA A 174 -14.18 -16.10 3.14
CA ALA A 174 -15.28 -16.82 2.49
C ALA A 174 -16.58 -15.97 2.39
N LYS A 175 -16.92 -15.21 3.44
CA LYS A 175 -18.05 -14.25 3.41
C LYS A 175 -17.84 -13.17 2.36
N LEU A 176 -16.63 -12.63 2.24
CA LEU A 176 -16.30 -11.63 1.22
C LEU A 176 -16.34 -12.22 -0.20
N PHE A 177 -15.83 -13.44 -0.41
CA PHE A 177 -15.97 -14.14 -1.69
C PHE A 177 -17.45 -14.25 -2.12
N PHE A 178 -18.32 -14.78 -1.26
CA PHE A 178 -19.73 -14.99 -1.62
C PHE A 178 -20.57 -13.70 -1.70
N SER A 179 -20.14 -12.60 -1.09
CA SER A 179 -20.87 -11.31 -1.12
C SER A 179 -20.33 -10.28 -2.12
N ARG A 180 -19.06 -10.41 -2.54
CA ARG A 180 -18.39 -9.47 -3.47
C ARG A 180 -18.04 -10.09 -4.82
N PHE A 181 -17.53 -11.32 -4.83
CA PHE A 181 -16.89 -11.90 -6.02
C PHE A 181 -17.71 -12.97 -6.73
N HIS A 182 -18.49 -13.78 -6.00
CA HIS A 182 -19.17 -14.95 -6.56
C HIS A 182 -20.05 -14.66 -7.78
N SER A 183 -20.70 -13.49 -7.82
CA SER A 183 -21.48 -13.00 -8.97
C SER A 183 -20.67 -12.77 -10.25
N LEU A 184 -19.37 -12.50 -10.14
CA LEU A 184 -18.46 -12.26 -11.28
C LEU A 184 -17.95 -13.55 -11.91
N LEU A 185 -17.89 -14.64 -11.14
CA LEU A 185 -17.48 -15.97 -11.62
C LEU A 185 -18.28 -17.08 -10.90
N PRO A 186 -19.58 -17.25 -11.22
CA PRO A 186 -20.50 -18.12 -10.49
C PRO A 186 -20.31 -19.61 -10.84
N VAL A 187 -19.13 -20.17 -10.54
CA VAL A 187 -18.77 -21.59 -10.77
C VAL A 187 -19.20 -22.53 -9.64
N ILE A 188 -19.64 -21.99 -8.49
CA ILE A 188 -20.09 -22.73 -7.31
C ILE A 188 -21.58 -22.47 -7.08
N HIS A 189 -22.35 -23.49 -6.73
CA HIS A 189 -23.75 -23.34 -6.30
C HIS A 189 -23.83 -22.92 -4.82
N ALA A 190 -23.81 -21.61 -4.57
CA ALA A 190 -23.70 -21.06 -3.22
C ALA A 190 -24.78 -21.56 -2.22
N PRO A 191 -26.06 -21.78 -2.58
CA PRO A 191 -27.06 -22.25 -1.60
C PRO A 191 -26.76 -23.63 -0.98
N THR A 192 -26.13 -24.54 -1.72
CA THR A 192 -25.83 -25.92 -1.25
C THR A 192 -24.37 -26.13 -0.90
N PHE A 193 -23.44 -25.26 -1.30
CA PHE A 193 -22.05 -25.33 -0.87
C PHE A 193 -21.95 -25.32 0.66
N ARG A 194 -21.20 -26.26 1.24
CA ARG A 194 -20.85 -26.30 2.67
C ARG A 194 -19.40 -26.76 2.77
N PRO A 195 -18.56 -26.13 3.61
CA PRO A 195 -17.15 -26.49 3.69
C PRO A 195 -16.98 -27.84 4.42
N THR A 196 -16.34 -28.80 3.76
CA THR A 196 -16.07 -30.16 4.27
C THR A 196 -14.62 -30.56 4.02
N ALA A 197 -14.13 -31.63 4.65
CA ALA A 197 -12.78 -32.15 4.39
C ALA A 197 -12.56 -32.50 2.90
N GLU A 198 -13.60 -33.00 2.23
CA GLU A 198 -13.62 -33.37 0.80
C GLU A 198 -13.44 -32.15 -0.13
N ASN A 199 -14.05 -31.00 0.20
CA ASN A 199 -13.94 -29.76 -0.59
C ASN A 199 -13.00 -28.71 0.03
N SER A 200 -12.17 -29.11 1.00
CA SER A 200 -11.10 -28.35 1.65
C SER A 200 -10.30 -27.43 0.71
N LEU A 201 -9.81 -27.98 -0.41
CA LEU A 201 -9.03 -27.25 -1.41
C LEU A 201 -9.84 -26.14 -2.09
N LEU A 202 -11.14 -26.36 -2.31
CA LEU A 202 -12.07 -25.37 -2.87
C LEU A 202 -12.35 -24.25 -1.85
N PHE A 203 -12.59 -24.59 -0.59
CA PHE A 203 -12.79 -23.61 0.48
C PHE A 203 -11.57 -22.70 0.66
N LEU A 204 -10.35 -23.22 0.55
CA LEU A 204 -9.14 -22.41 0.62
C LEU A 204 -8.89 -21.57 -0.63
N SER A 205 -9.34 -22.01 -1.81
CA SER A 205 -9.31 -21.17 -3.02
C SER A 205 -10.33 -20.01 -2.96
N ILE A 206 -11.53 -20.30 -2.43
CA ILE A 206 -12.55 -19.31 -2.04
C ILE A 206 -11.95 -18.27 -1.08
N CYS A 207 -11.24 -18.72 -0.04
CA CYS A 207 -10.57 -17.83 0.92
C CYS A 207 -9.43 -17.02 0.28
N SER A 208 -8.68 -17.61 -0.66
CA SER A 208 -7.59 -16.91 -1.36
C SER A 208 -8.12 -15.72 -2.16
N VAL A 209 -9.14 -15.94 -2.99
CA VAL A 209 -9.82 -14.88 -3.77
C VAL A 209 -10.52 -13.89 -2.83
N GLY A 210 -11.22 -14.37 -1.80
CA GLY A 210 -11.93 -13.54 -0.82
C GLY A 210 -11.03 -12.57 -0.05
N SER A 211 -9.76 -12.92 0.19
CA SER A 211 -8.80 -12.05 0.89
C SER A 211 -8.45 -10.76 0.12
N LEU A 212 -8.60 -10.75 -1.22
CA LEU A 212 -8.39 -9.56 -2.05
C LEU A 212 -9.39 -8.45 -1.70
N PHE A 213 -10.61 -8.81 -1.28
CA PHE A 213 -11.72 -7.90 -0.98
C PHE A 213 -11.73 -7.40 0.47
N VAL A 214 -10.66 -7.67 1.24
CA VAL A 214 -10.49 -7.21 2.63
C VAL A 214 -9.92 -5.79 2.71
N GLY A 215 -9.27 -5.31 1.65
CA GLY A 215 -8.65 -3.98 1.62
C GLY A 215 -7.34 -3.86 2.43
N SER A 216 -6.75 -4.98 2.86
CA SER A 216 -5.51 -5.00 3.65
C SER A 216 -4.40 -5.79 2.96
N SER A 217 -3.20 -5.21 2.87
CA SER A 217 -2.01 -5.88 2.32
C SER A 217 -1.63 -7.13 3.12
N HIS A 218 -1.93 -7.19 4.43
CA HIS A 218 -1.74 -8.39 5.25
C HIS A 218 -2.66 -9.52 4.81
N ALA A 219 -3.94 -9.22 4.55
CA ALA A 219 -4.90 -10.21 4.06
C ALA A 219 -4.53 -10.71 2.65
N VAL A 220 -4.10 -9.82 1.75
CA VAL A 220 -3.56 -10.21 0.44
C VAL A 220 -2.30 -11.09 0.57
N ALA A 221 -1.41 -10.80 1.53
CA ALA A 221 -0.23 -11.62 1.81
C ALA A 221 -0.58 -12.97 2.47
N GLN A 222 -1.68 -13.07 3.22
CA GLN A 222 -2.23 -14.34 3.69
C GLN A 222 -2.84 -15.13 2.53
N GLY A 223 -3.67 -14.51 1.68
CA GLY A 223 -4.25 -15.13 0.48
C GLY A 223 -3.20 -15.63 -0.50
N THR A 224 -2.14 -14.85 -0.74
CA THR A 224 -0.98 -15.26 -1.55
C THR A 224 -0.29 -16.50 -0.98
N ARG A 225 -0.15 -16.60 0.36
CA ARG A 225 0.42 -17.79 1.02
C ARG A 225 -0.50 -19.02 0.89
N ILE A 226 -1.82 -18.85 1.09
CA ILE A 226 -2.79 -19.93 0.84
C ILE A 226 -2.70 -20.38 -0.62
N PHE A 227 -2.77 -19.46 -1.58
CA PHE A 227 -2.65 -19.72 -3.02
C PHE A 227 -1.34 -20.45 -3.38
N GLU A 228 -0.17 -19.98 -2.92
CA GLU A 228 1.10 -20.64 -3.21
C GLU A 228 1.21 -22.07 -2.63
N ARG A 229 0.58 -22.32 -1.48
CA ARG A 229 0.53 -23.65 -0.85
C ARG A 229 -0.50 -24.55 -1.56
N LEU A 230 -1.65 -24.00 -1.90
CA LEU A 230 -2.77 -24.69 -2.55
C LEU A 230 -2.43 -25.16 -3.98
N ASN A 231 -1.77 -24.33 -4.80
CA ASN A 231 -1.32 -24.76 -6.13
C ASN A 231 -0.38 -25.97 -6.07
N LYS A 232 0.56 -25.98 -5.11
CA LYS A 232 1.48 -27.10 -4.89
C LYS A 232 0.71 -28.35 -4.46
N ALA A 233 -0.23 -28.23 -3.53
CA ALA A 233 -1.07 -29.33 -3.07
C ALA A 233 -1.93 -29.92 -4.21
N ILE A 234 -2.58 -29.09 -5.03
CA ILE A 234 -3.37 -29.54 -6.20
C ILE A 234 -2.46 -30.27 -7.21
N LEU A 235 -1.30 -29.69 -7.55
CA LEU A 235 -0.33 -30.31 -8.46
C LEU A 235 0.28 -31.62 -7.93
N ALA A 236 0.35 -31.80 -6.61
CA ALA A 236 0.86 -33.01 -5.96
C ALA A 236 -0.19 -34.12 -5.85
N SER A 237 -1.48 -33.77 -5.69
CA SER A 237 -2.55 -34.71 -5.30
C SER A 237 -3.54 -35.08 -6.40
N TRP A 238 -3.51 -34.44 -7.57
CA TRP A 238 -4.52 -34.58 -8.62
C TRP A 238 -4.82 -36.03 -9.05
N GLU A 239 -3.81 -36.90 -9.19
CA GLU A 239 -4.00 -38.31 -9.55
C GLU A 239 -4.83 -39.06 -8.50
N THR A 240 -4.58 -38.77 -7.23
CA THR A 240 -5.26 -39.37 -6.07
C THR A 240 -6.68 -38.83 -5.91
N ILE A 241 -6.93 -37.56 -6.26
CA ILE A 241 -8.26 -36.95 -6.17
C ILE A 241 -9.15 -37.42 -7.33
N LEU A 242 -8.66 -37.37 -8.57
CA LEU A 242 -9.43 -37.80 -9.76
C LEU A 242 -9.78 -39.29 -9.75
N SER A 243 -9.07 -40.12 -8.97
CA SER A 243 -9.33 -41.55 -8.84
C SER A 243 -10.21 -41.95 -7.64
N ARG A 244 -10.52 -41.03 -6.71
CA ARG A 244 -11.28 -41.34 -5.48
C ARG A 244 -12.79 -41.12 -5.60
N SER A 245 -13.27 -39.97 -6.10
CA SER A 245 -14.72 -39.74 -6.25
C SER A 245 -15.08 -38.66 -7.29
N ARG A 246 -16.37 -38.59 -7.65
CA ARG A 246 -16.93 -37.56 -8.57
C ARG A 246 -16.96 -36.13 -8.00
N PRO A 247 -17.46 -35.88 -6.76
CA PRO A 247 -17.52 -34.51 -6.22
C PRO A 247 -16.13 -33.93 -5.92
N ASP A 248 -15.17 -34.74 -5.44
CA ASP A 248 -13.80 -34.26 -5.15
C ASP A 248 -13.12 -33.78 -6.44
N ALA A 249 -13.28 -34.56 -7.52
CA ALA A 249 -12.78 -34.26 -8.85
C ALA A 249 -13.40 -32.99 -9.48
N LEU A 250 -14.61 -32.57 -9.07
CA LEU A 250 -15.18 -31.27 -9.46
C LEU A 250 -14.64 -30.15 -8.56
N SER A 251 -14.61 -30.38 -7.25
CA SER A 251 -14.13 -29.43 -6.25
C SER A 251 -12.69 -29.00 -6.49
N MET A 252 -11.81 -29.94 -6.86
CA MET A 252 -10.42 -29.66 -7.22
C MET A 252 -10.30 -28.80 -8.49
N VAL A 253 -11.15 -29.02 -9.49
CA VAL A 253 -11.15 -28.23 -10.74
C VAL A 253 -11.68 -26.82 -10.48
N GLN A 254 -12.75 -26.67 -9.70
CA GLN A 254 -13.22 -25.37 -9.22
C GLN A 254 -12.14 -24.65 -8.41
N ALA A 255 -11.40 -25.36 -7.55
CA ALA A 255 -10.30 -24.80 -6.75
C ALA A 255 -9.16 -24.30 -7.64
N ALA A 256 -8.76 -25.07 -8.66
CA ALA A 256 -7.73 -24.68 -9.61
C ALA A 256 -8.15 -23.45 -10.45
N ILE A 257 -9.41 -23.39 -10.89
CA ILE A 257 -9.96 -22.23 -11.62
C ILE A 257 -9.97 -20.97 -10.74
N LEU A 258 -10.44 -21.05 -9.49
CA LEU A 258 -10.35 -19.91 -8.56
C LEU A 258 -8.90 -19.51 -8.26
N GLY A 259 -7.97 -20.47 -8.27
CA GLY A 259 -6.53 -20.19 -8.24
C GLY A 259 -6.06 -19.36 -9.44
N GLN A 260 -6.40 -19.77 -10.67
CA GLN A 260 -6.10 -18.97 -11.87
C GLN A 260 -6.75 -17.58 -11.81
N THR A 261 -7.95 -17.47 -11.24
CA THR A 261 -8.65 -16.19 -11.04
C THR A 261 -7.88 -15.28 -10.08
N PHE A 262 -7.44 -15.81 -8.92
CA PHE A 262 -6.57 -15.10 -7.99
C PHE A 262 -5.28 -14.65 -8.68
N ALA A 263 -4.66 -15.52 -9.47
CA ALA A 263 -3.43 -15.22 -10.19
C ALA A 263 -3.59 -14.05 -11.18
N ILE A 264 -4.68 -14.04 -11.96
CA ILE A 264 -5.03 -12.95 -12.90
C ILE A 264 -5.26 -11.63 -12.13
N LEU A 265 -6.04 -11.67 -11.04
CA LEU A 265 -6.37 -10.48 -10.23
C LEU A 265 -5.22 -9.99 -9.33
N SER A 266 -4.21 -10.82 -9.04
CA SER A 266 -3.11 -10.52 -8.11
C SER A 266 -2.13 -9.43 -8.58
N GLY A 267 -2.20 -9.03 -9.85
CA GLY A 267 -1.24 -8.11 -10.48
C GLY A 267 0.21 -8.60 -10.52
N THR A 268 0.48 -9.85 -10.14
CA THR A 268 1.85 -10.37 -9.93
C THR A 268 2.30 -11.18 -11.16
N PRO A 269 3.35 -10.76 -11.90
CA PRO A 269 3.74 -11.38 -13.17
C PRO A 269 4.07 -12.88 -13.07
N ARG A 270 4.69 -13.31 -11.96
CA ARG A 270 4.98 -14.72 -11.68
C ARG A 270 3.71 -15.58 -11.60
N TYR A 271 2.62 -15.04 -11.07
CA TYR A 271 1.38 -15.78 -10.91
C TYR A 271 0.56 -15.79 -12.20
N LEU A 272 0.51 -14.69 -12.96
CA LEU A 272 -0.12 -14.68 -14.28
C LEU A 272 0.52 -15.70 -15.24
N VAL A 273 1.86 -15.76 -15.30
CA VAL A 273 2.57 -16.77 -16.12
C VAL A 273 2.42 -18.19 -15.56
N LEU A 274 2.28 -18.36 -14.23
CA LEU A 274 1.93 -19.66 -13.65
C LEU A 274 0.51 -20.11 -14.07
N ALA A 275 -0.45 -19.18 -14.13
CA ALA A 275 -1.80 -19.46 -14.58
C ALA A 275 -1.82 -19.87 -16.05
N ASP A 276 -1.12 -19.15 -16.94
CA ASP A 276 -0.95 -19.49 -18.35
C ASP A 276 -0.34 -20.88 -18.55
N VAL A 277 0.85 -21.12 -17.98
CA VAL A 277 1.57 -22.40 -18.12
C VAL A 277 0.76 -23.60 -17.60
N LEU A 278 -0.07 -23.42 -16.58
CA LEU A 278 -0.92 -24.47 -16.03
C LEU A 278 -2.32 -24.57 -16.67
N HIS A 279 -2.75 -23.62 -17.49
CA HIS A 279 -4.15 -23.56 -17.96
C HIS A 279 -4.55 -24.79 -18.78
N GLY A 280 -3.67 -25.26 -19.67
CA GLY A 280 -3.85 -26.51 -20.42
C GLY A 280 -3.94 -27.75 -19.50
N THR A 281 -3.30 -27.73 -18.34
CA THR A 281 -3.41 -28.77 -17.31
C THR A 281 -4.76 -28.71 -16.61
N VAL A 282 -5.24 -27.53 -16.22
CA VAL A 282 -6.57 -27.35 -15.60
C VAL A 282 -7.69 -27.78 -16.57
N MET A 283 -7.61 -27.42 -17.85
CA MET A 283 -8.52 -27.94 -18.88
C MET A 283 -8.47 -29.47 -19.01
N SER A 284 -7.32 -30.09 -18.75
CA SER A 284 -7.16 -31.54 -18.83
C SER A 284 -7.79 -32.23 -17.62
N TRP A 285 -7.61 -31.69 -16.41
CA TRP A 285 -8.32 -32.14 -15.21
C TRP A 285 -9.83 -31.97 -15.31
N ALA A 286 -10.32 -30.86 -15.87
CA ALA A 286 -11.75 -30.65 -16.12
C ALA A 286 -12.34 -31.73 -17.05
N ARG A 287 -11.68 -31.99 -18.18
CA ARG A 287 -12.06 -33.06 -19.12
C ARG A 287 -12.03 -34.44 -18.46
N GLU A 288 -11.03 -34.74 -17.61
CA GLU A 288 -10.93 -36.03 -16.94
C GLU A 288 -11.99 -36.22 -15.84
N SER A 289 -12.24 -35.18 -15.05
CA SER A 289 -13.35 -35.11 -14.08
C SER A 289 -14.71 -35.33 -14.76
N ASN A 290 -14.91 -34.71 -15.93
CA ASN A 290 -16.15 -34.84 -16.69
C ASN A 290 -16.34 -36.25 -17.30
N LYS A 291 -15.29 -36.95 -17.76
CA LYS A 291 -15.40 -38.36 -18.21
C LYS A 291 -15.99 -39.28 -17.13
N HIS A 292 -15.50 -39.18 -15.90
CA HIS A 292 -15.88 -40.06 -14.79
C HIS A 292 -17.29 -39.76 -14.23
N SER A 293 -17.89 -38.63 -14.60
CA SER A 293 -19.24 -38.24 -14.20
C SER A 293 -20.35 -39.01 -14.92
N HIS A 294 -20.12 -39.47 -16.16
CA HIS A 294 -21.13 -39.95 -17.12
C HIS A 294 -22.24 -38.92 -17.48
N VAL A 295 -22.01 -37.63 -17.22
CA VAL A 295 -22.94 -36.53 -17.56
C VAL A 295 -22.66 -36.03 -18.98
N ASP A 296 -23.69 -35.98 -19.84
CA ASP A 296 -23.65 -35.19 -21.07
C ASP A 296 -24.14 -33.76 -20.78
N LEU A 297 -23.21 -32.80 -20.79
CA LEU A 297 -23.45 -31.37 -20.54
C LEU A 297 -24.35 -30.69 -21.60
N ASN A 298 -24.64 -31.35 -22.71
CA ASN A 298 -25.59 -30.89 -23.73
C ASN A 298 -26.98 -31.52 -23.58
N SER A 299 -27.09 -32.58 -22.78
CA SER A 299 -28.37 -33.22 -22.45
C SER A 299 -29.05 -32.47 -21.30
N THR A 300 -30.34 -32.16 -21.47
CA THR A 300 -31.16 -31.74 -20.35
C THR A 300 -31.56 -32.98 -19.55
N PRO A 301 -31.32 -33.04 -18.22
CA PRO A 301 -31.77 -34.16 -17.40
C PRO A 301 -33.27 -34.41 -17.56
N LYS A 302 -33.68 -35.68 -17.61
CA LYS A 302 -35.11 -36.07 -17.66
C LYS A 302 -35.73 -35.95 -16.27
N LEU A 303 -36.09 -34.72 -15.90
CA LEU A 303 -36.68 -34.41 -14.60
C LEU A 303 -38.12 -34.93 -14.49
N ASN A 304 -38.42 -35.59 -13.37
CA ASN A 304 -39.76 -36.00 -12.96
C ASN A 304 -40.16 -35.23 -11.70
N PHE A 305 -40.98 -34.20 -11.90
CA PHE A 305 -41.45 -33.30 -10.83
C PHE A 305 -42.70 -33.79 -10.09
N ASP A 306 -43.13 -35.03 -10.31
CA ASP A 306 -44.23 -35.71 -9.59
C ASP A 306 -43.67 -36.77 -8.61
N THR A 307 -42.46 -36.52 -8.12
CA THR A 307 -41.76 -37.32 -7.10
C THR A 307 -42.00 -36.76 -5.69
N ASP A 308 -41.59 -37.50 -4.65
CA ASP A 308 -41.59 -37.00 -3.29
C ASP A 308 -40.48 -35.95 -3.06
N LEU A 309 -40.50 -35.27 -1.91
CA LEU A 309 -39.50 -34.22 -1.61
C LEU A 309 -38.06 -34.73 -1.66
N ARG A 310 -37.83 -36.01 -1.33
CA ARG A 310 -36.50 -36.63 -1.41
C ARG A 310 -36.09 -36.86 -2.87
N GLY A 311 -36.95 -37.46 -3.69
CA GLY A 311 -36.69 -37.64 -5.12
C GLY A 311 -36.54 -36.31 -5.87
N LEU A 312 -37.13 -35.22 -5.38
CA LEU A 312 -36.94 -33.87 -5.90
C LEU A 312 -35.57 -33.28 -5.51
N GLU A 313 -35.14 -33.47 -4.26
CA GLU A 313 -33.82 -33.04 -3.77
C GLU A 313 -32.69 -33.81 -4.48
N GLU A 314 -32.80 -35.13 -4.62
CA GLU A 314 -31.84 -35.96 -5.35
C GLU A 314 -31.71 -35.53 -6.83
N GLN A 315 -32.82 -35.14 -7.48
CA GLN A 315 -32.81 -34.56 -8.83
C GLN A 315 -32.20 -33.16 -8.90
N TRP A 316 -32.43 -32.32 -7.88
CA TRP A 316 -31.88 -30.96 -7.82
C TRP A 316 -30.36 -30.99 -7.66
N GLN A 317 -29.82 -31.82 -6.77
CA GLN A 317 -28.37 -31.97 -6.59
C GLN A 317 -27.68 -32.52 -7.86
N LEU A 318 -28.31 -33.49 -8.56
CA LEU A 318 -27.82 -33.95 -9.86
C LEU A 318 -27.81 -32.83 -10.90
N TRP A 319 -28.87 -32.01 -10.98
CA TRP A 319 -28.91 -30.86 -11.89
C TRP A 319 -27.86 -29.79 -11.54
N ILE A 320 -27.64 -29.52 -10.25
CA ILE A 320 -26.57 -28.65 -9.76
C ILE A 320 -25.19 -29.14 -10.20
N GLU A 321 -24.92 -30.45 -10.19
CA GLU A 321 -23.65 -30.99 -10.68
C GLU A 321 -23.46 -30.71 -12.18
N VAL A 322 -24.50 -30.89 -13.01
CA VAL A 322 -24.45 -30.59 -14.45
C VAL A 322 -24.20 -29.10 -14.70
N GLU A 323 -24.97 -28.22 -14.05
CA GLU A 323 -24.88 -26.77 -14.24
C GLU A 323 -23.55 -26.20 -13.72
N GLN A 324 -23.00 -26.71 -12.60
CA GLN A 324 -21.65 -26.35 -12.14
C GLN A 324 -20.56 -26.83 -13.09
N ARG A 325 -20.63 -28.07 -13.61
CA ARG A 325 -19.68 -28.57 -14.62
C ARG A 325 -19.74 -27.74 -15.91
N GLY A 326 -20.93 -27.34 -16.33
CA GLY A 326 -21.11 -26.40 -17.44
C GLY A 326 -20.47 -25.03 -17.16
N ARG A 327 -20.70 -24.46 -15.97
CA ARG A 327 -20.14 -23.16 -15.55
C ARG A 327 -18.61 -23.21 -15.41
N VAL A 328 -18.05 -24.35 -15.02
CA VAL A 328 -16.61 -24.64 -15.02
C VAL A 328 -16.02 -24.60 -16.44
N GLU A 329 -16.64 -25.24 -17.43
CA GLU A 329 -16.20 -25.13 -18.84
C GLU A 329 -16.29 -23.68 -19.34
N ILE A 330 -17.37 -22.96 -19.02
CA ILE A 330 -17.54 -21.54 -19.37
C ILE A 330 -16.47 -20.64 -18.71
N ALA A 331 -16.06 -20.90 -17.47
CA ALA A 331 -14.97 -20.18 -16.81
C ALA A 331 -13.61 -20.47 -17.47
N LEU A 332 -13.37 -21.70 -17.92
CA LEU A 332 -12.18 -22.02 -18.71
C LEU A 332 -12.17 -21.31 -20.06
N ASN A 333 -13.33 -21.08 -20.69
CA ASN A 333 -13.42 -20.23 -21.89
C ASN A 333 -12.92 -18.80 -21.59
N ILE A 334 -13.38 -18.21 -20.48
CA ILE A 334 -13.09 -16.83 -20.12
C ILE A 334 -11.60 -16.68 -19.77
N HIS A 335 -11.03 -17.61 -19.00
CA HIS A 335 -9.60 -17.60 -18.69
C HIS A 335 -8.70 -17.80 -19.92
N ASP A 336 -9.06 -18.64 -20.89
CA ASP A 336 -8.21 -18.86 -22.07
C ASP A 336 -8.12 -17.60 -22.96
N ALA A 337 -9.26 -16.91 -23.12
CA ALA A 337 -9.34 -15.66 -23.85
C ALA A 337 -8.65 -14.49 -23.11
N GLU A 338 -8.82 -14.40 -21.78
CA GLU A 338 -8.10 -13.43 -20.96
C GLU A 338 -6.60 -13.67 -21.00
N LEU A 339 -6.11 -14.90 -20.74
CA LEU A 339 -4.67 -15.19 -20.74
C LEU A 339 -4.05 -14.94 -22.13
N ALA A 340 -4.71 -15.35 -23.21
CA ALA A 340 -4.30 -15.03 -24.58
C ALA A 340 -4.22 -13.51 -24.83
N GLY A 341 -5.22 -12.75 -24.38
CA GLY A 341 -5.29 -11.28 -24.50
C GLY A 341 -4.43 -10.50 -23.50
N LEU A 342 -3.94 -11.15 -22.44
CA LEU A 342 -3.04 -10.58 -21.42
C LEU A 342 -1.56 -10.84 -21.74
N LEU A 343 -1.25 -11.87 -22.54
CA LEU A 343 0.11 -12.34 -22.79
C LEU A 343 0.47 -12.40 -24.29
N HIS A 344 -0.43 -11.92 -25.17
CA HIS A 344 -0.28 -11.81 -26.62
C HIS A 344 0.17 -13.12 -27.30
N HIS A 345 -0.64 -14.17 -27.13
CA HIS A 345 -0.47 -15.46 -27.79
C HIS A 345 -1.81 -16.09 -28.20
N ASP A 346 -1.77 -17.12 -29.04
CA ASP A 346 -2.97 -17.88 -29.41
C ASP A 346 -3.64 -18.55 -28.18
N PRO A 347 -4.99 -18.62 -28.15
CA PRO A 347 -5.73 -19.39 -27.14
C PRO A 347 -5.38 -20.89 -27.23
N ILE A 348 -5.31 -21.60 -26.09
CA ILE A 348 -4.86 -23.00 -26.01
C ILE A 348 -5.83 -23.95 -26.74
N ARG A 349 -7.09 -23.54 -26.89
CA ARG A 349 -8.20 -24.32 -27.45
C ARG A 349 -8.96 -23.50 -28.48
N LYS A 350 -9.50 -24.16 -29.50
CA LYS A 350 -10.30 -23.48 -30.53
C LYS A 350 -11.72 -23.23 -30.04
N HIS A 351 -12.07 -21.98 -29.78
CA HIS A 351 -13.41 -21.58 -29.35
C HIS A 351 -14.46 -21.86 -30.44
N ARG A 352 -15.51 -22.61 -30.10
CA ARG A 352 -16.61 -22.99 -31.02
C ARG A 352 -17.94 -22.96 -30.27
N PHE A 353 -18.80 -21.97 -30.56
CA PHE A 353 -20.09 -21.78 -29.89
C PHE A 353 -20.97 -23.03 -29.87
N ALA A 354 -20.94 -23.84 -30.93
CA ALA A 354 -21.69 -25.08 -31.05
C ALA A 354 -21.30 -26.17 -30.03
N GLN A 355 -20.15 -26.05 -29.36
CA GLN A 355 -19.65 -27.02 -28.38
C GLN A 355 -19.86 -26.59 -26.92
N TYR A 356 -20.57 -25.48 -26.67
CA TYR A 356 -20.72 -24.92 -25.32
C TYR A 356 -21.92 -25.49 -24.56
N PRO A 357 -21.79 -25.71 -23.24
CA PRO A 357 -22.85 -26.26 -22.41
C PRO A 357 -24.02 -25.26 -22.28
N ARG A 358 -25.24 -25.80 -22.24
CA ARG A 358 -26.49 -25.01 -22.23
C ARG A 358 -26.85 -24.55 -20.82
N LEU A 359 -26.12 -23.54 -20.33
CA LEU A 359 -26.37 -22.94 -19.01
C LEU A 359 -27.79 -22.39 -18.87
N GLN A 360 -28.31 -22.43 -17.65
CA GLN A 360 -29.58 -21.78 -17.31
C GLN A 360 -29.35 -20.40 -16.68
N SER A 361 -30.45 -19.70 -16.41
CA SER A 361 -30.43 -18.38 -15.80
C SER A 361 -29.84 -18.41 -14.40
N ASP A 362 -29.12 -17.35 -14.04
CA ASP A 362 -28.46 -17.26 -12.74
C ASP A 362 -29.47 -17.26 -11.57
N ALA A 363 -30.71 -16.82 -11.82
CA ALA A 363 -31.83 -16.94 -10.87
C ALA A 363 -32.30 -18.39 -10.63
N LEU A 364 -32.21 -19.28 -11.63
CA LEU A 364 -32.49 -20.71 -11.45
C LEU A 364 -31.32 -21.43 -10.78
N PHE A 365 -30.08 -21.02 -11.09
CA PHE A 365 -28.86 -21.50 -10.45
C PHE A 365 -28.66 -20.98 -9.01
N MET A 366 -29.33 -19.90 -8.61
CA MET A 366 -29.31 -19.38 -7.23
C MET A 366 -30.62 -19.68 -6.47
N ALA A 367 -31.37 -20.68 -6.90
CA ALA A 367 -32.54 -21.16 -6.16
C ALA A 367 -32.10 -21.69 -4.77
N PRO A 368 -32.76 -21.31 -3.65
CA PRO A 368 -32.32 -21.71 -2.32
C PRO A 368 -32.74 -23.12 -1.90
N THR A 369 -33.69 -23.75 -2.62
CA THR A 369 -34.23 -25.09 -2.30
C THR A 369 -34.67 -25.81 -3.58
N ALA A 370 -34.71 -27.15 -3.56
CA ALA A 370 -35.27 -27.96 -4.64
C ALA A 370 -36.72 -27.58 -4.99
N THR A 371 -37.51 -27.15 -4.00
CA THR A 371 -38.90 -26.70 -4.22
C THR A 371 -38.99 -25.37 -4.98
N LYS A 372 -38.15 -24.38 -4.66
CA LYS A 372 -38.10 -23.10 -5.40
C LYS A 372 -37.45 -23.28 -6.78
N TRP A 373 -36.44 -24.13 -6.89
CA TRP A 373 -35.86 -24.56 -8.17
C TRP A 373 -36.92 -25.19 -9.08
N ALA A 374 -37.66 -26.19 -8.59
CA ALA A 374 -38.68 -26.88 -9.37
C ALA A 374 -39.85 -25.96 -9.79
N ALA A 375 -40.20 -24.96 -8.97
CA ALA A 375 -41.19 -23.95 -9.33
C ALA A 375 -40.70 -23.07 -10.49
N LEU A 376 -39.48 -22.52 -10.39
CA LEU A 376 -38.84 -21.73 -11.45
C LEU A 376 -38.65 -22.55 -12.73
N TYR A 377 -38.26 -23.83 -12.61
CA TYR A 377 -38.12 -24.74 -13.75
C TYR A 377 -39.46 -25.02 -14.43
N LYS A 378 -40.54 -25.23 -13.66
CA LYS A 378 -41.90 -25.40 -14.21
C LYS A 378 -42.38 -24.14 -14.94
N GLN A 379 -42.08 -22.94 -14.43
CA GLN A 379 -42.36 -21.68 -15.15
C GLN A 379 -41.57 -21.60 -16.46
N LEU A 380 -40.27 -21.94 -16.44
CA LEU A 380 -39.37 -21.94 -17.60
C LEU A 380 -39.73 -22.96 -18.71
N LEU A 381 -40.59 -23.94 -18.39
CA LEU A 381 -41.21 -24.88 -19.33
C LEU A 381 -42.56 -24.41 -19.89
N LEU A 382 -43.25 -23.50 -19.20
CA LEU A 382 -44.52 -22.90 -19.63
C LEU A 382 -44.29 -21.67 -20.51
N ASP A 383 -43.21 -20.92 -20.25
CA ASP A 383 -42.72 -19.86 -21.13
C ASP A 383 -42.25 -20.46 -22.46
N THR A 384 -43.12 -20.42 -23.47
CA THR A 384 -42.77 -20.76 -24.85
C THR A 384 -41.73 -19.76 -25.36
N THR A 385 -40.45 -20.11 -25.23
CA THR A 385 -39.37 -19.37 -25.89
C THR A 385 -39.67 -19.18 -27.37
N PRO A 386 -39.35 -18.01 -27.96
CA PRO A 386 -39.40 -17.85 -29.40
C PRO A 386 -38.59 -18.97 -30.06
N ALA A 387 -39.10 -19.50 -31.17
CA ALA A 387 -38.52 -20.68 -31.81
C ALA A 387 -37.01 -20.51 -32.03
N VAL A 388 -36.22 -21.49 -31.58
CA VAL A 388 -34.76 -21.45 -31.69
C VAL A 388 -34.39 -21.24 -33.14
N ASN A 389 -33.87 -20.05 -33.46
CA ASN A 389 -33.44 -19.74 -34.80
C ASN A 389 -32.19 -20.59 -35.10
N LEU A 390 -32.33 -21.59 -35.97
CA LEU A 390 -31.24 -22.48 -36.32
C LEU A 390 -30.13 -21.78 -37.13
N ASP A 391 -30.41 -20.58 -37.65
CA ASP A 391 -29.42 -19.69 -38.29
C ASP A 391 -28.71 -18.75 -37.28
N ASP A 392 -29.04 -18.80 -35.99
CA ASP A 392 -28.31 -18.06 -34.94
C ASP A 392 -26.99 -18.78 -34.56
N PRO A 393 -25.81 -18.16 -34.79
CA PRO A 393 -24.52 -18.74 -34.41
C PRO A 393 -24.36 -18.97 -32.90
N PHE A 394 -25.22 -18.37 -32.06
CA PHE A 394 -25.18 -18.45 -30.60
C PHE A 394 -26.24 -19.38 -29.99
N CYS A 395 -26.96 -20.14 -30.82
CA CYS A 395 -28.12 -20.96 -30.40
C CYS A 395 -27.87 -21.98 -29.27
N ASN A 396 -26.62 -22.42 -29.05
CA ASN A 396 -26.24 -23.26 -27.90
C ASN A 396 -25.78 -22.50 -26.65
N ALA A 397 -25.32 -21.25 -26.78
CA ALA A 397 -24.92 -20.42 -25.63
C ALA A 397 -26.15 -19.91 -24.86
N GLY A 398 -27.23 -19.59 -25.58
CA GLY A 398 -28.56 -19.36 -25.02
C GLY A 398 -28.76 -17.99 -24.36
N VAL A 399 -29.79 -17.26 -24.82
CA VAL A 399 -30.18 -15.92 -24.32
C VAL A 399 -30.58 -15.91 -22.82
N ARG A 400 -30.72 -17.08 -22.20
CA ARG A 400 -31.19 -17.26 -20.81
C ARG A 400 -30.11 -17.02 -19.74
N SER A 401 -28.81 -16.98 -20.08
CA SER A 401 -27.72 -16.87 -19.10
C SER A 401 -26.74 -15.75 -19.43
N ARG A 402 -26.58 -14.78 -18.51
CA ARG A 402 -25.64 -13.66 -18.70
C ARG A 402 -24.18 -14.14 -18.66
N PHE A 403 -23.88 -15.15 -17.84
CA PHE A 403 -22.56 -15.77 -17.78
C PHE A 403 -22.19 -16.52 -19.08
N ALA A 404 -23.17 -17.15 -19.75
CA ALA A 404 -22.95 -17.69 -21.09
C ALA A 404 -22.74 -16.58 -22.15
N ALA A 405 -23.48 -15.47 -22.05
CA ALA A 405 -23.30 -14.31 -22.93
C ALA A 405 -21.91 -13.66 -22.82
N TYR A 406 -21.34 -13.57 -21.60
CA TYR A 406 -19.93 -13.21 -21.37
C TYR A 406 -19.01 -14.14 -22.17
N SER A 407 -19.19 -15.46 -22.02
CA SER A 407 -18.39 -16.46 -22.72
C SER A 407 -18.41 -16.31 -24.24
N VAL A 408 -19.54 -15.92 -24.84
CA VAL A 408 -19.63 -15.68 -26.28
C VAL A 408 -18.76 -14.49 -26.70
N LEU A 409 -18.75 -13.39 -25.94
CA LEU A 409 -17.87 -12.25 -26.22
C LEU A 409 -16.40 -12.64 -26.13
N GLU A 410 -15.98 -13.31 -25.06
CA GLU A 410 -14.58 -13.79 -24.95
C GLU A 410 -14.21 -14.80 -26.05
N SER A 411 -15.18 -15.50 -26.61
CA SER A 411 -14.97 -16.42 -27.72
C SER A 411 -14.86 -15.72 -29.07
N ILE A 412 -15.48 -14.56 -29.23
CA ILE A 412 -15.23 -13.65 -30.34
C ILE A 412 -13.85 -12.97 -30.18
N ASN A 413 -13.47 -12.60 -28.95
CA ASN A 413 -12.15 -12.07 -28.59
C ASN A 413 -11.03 -13.08 -28.94
N ALA A 414 -11.12 -14.32 -28.44
CA ALA A 414 -10.18 -15.40 -28.75
C ALA A 414 -10.08 -15.70 -30.26
N GLY A 415 -11.20 -15.66 -30.99
CA GLY A 415 -11.21 -15.84 -32.45
C GLY A 415 -10.62 -14.66 -33.24
N LEU A 416 -10.62 -13.46 -32.67
CA LEU A 416 -9.93 -12.28 -33.21
C LEU A 416 -8.41 -12.39 -33.00
N ILE A 417 -7.99 -12.82 -31.81
CA ILE A 417 -6.58 -13.08 -31.47
C ILE A 417 -5.99 -14.16 -32.40
N GLU A 418 -6.66 -15.32 -32.54
CA GLU A 418 -6.25 -16.40 -33.47
C GLU A 418 -6.15 -15.89 -34.93
N SER A 419 -7.07 -15.04 -35.35
CA SER A 419 -7.06 -14.49 -36.72
C SER A 419 -5.88 -13.53 -36.97
N ARG A 420 -5.53 -12.70 -35.98
CA ARG A 420 -4.36 -11.81 -36.02
C ARG A 420 -3.05 -12.59 -36.06
N HIS A 421 -2.80 -13.46 -35.08
CA HIS A 421 -1.55 -14.22 -34.96
C HIS A 421 -1.27 -15.12 -36.17
N SER A 422 -2.30 -15.76 -36.73
CA SER A 422 -2.17 -16.63 -37.91
C SER A 422 -1.87 -15.89 -39.23
N ASN A 423 -1.77 -14.55 -39.23
CA ASN A 423 -1.70 -13.71 -40.43
C ASN A 423 -2.85 -13.96 -41.43
N THR A 424 -3.97 -14.52 -40.97
CA THR A 424 -5.17 -14.75 -41.80
C THR A 424 -6.08 -13.55 -41.84
N HIS A 425 -6.05 -12.69 -40.81
CA HIS A 425 -6.92 -11.52 -40.62
C HIS A 425 -6.99 -10.61 -41.86
N ARG A 426 -8.04 -10.82 -42.67
CA ARG A 426 -8.40 -9.97 -43.81
C ARG A 426 -9.62 -9.13 -43.46
N ALA A 427 -9.93 -8.15 -44.31
CA ALA A 427 -11.16 -7.38 -44.23
C ALA A 427 -12.44 -8.25 -44.26
N ASP A 428 -12.36 -9.50 -44.69
CA ASP A 428 -13.44 -10.48 -44.59
C ASP A 428 -13.64 -11.01 -43.16
N ASP A 429 -12.54 -11.31 -42.45
CA ASP A 429 -12.59 -11.73 -41.04
C ASP A 429 -13.04 -10.59 -40.13
N SER A 430 -12.55 -9.36 -40.35
CA SER A 430 -12.99 -8.19 -39.58
C SER A 430 -14.49 -7.91 -39.79
N ARG A 431 -15.01 -8.09 -41.02
CA ARG A 431 -16.44 -8.02 -41.31
C ARG A 431 -17.24 -9.16 -40.67
N ARG A 432 -16.70 -10.39 -40.62
CA ARG A 432 -17.32 -11.52 -39.91
C ARG A 432 -17.40 -11.24 -38.41
N ILE A 433 -16.32 -10.74 -37.81
CA ILE A 433 -16.22 -10.47 -36.36
C ILE A 433 -17.14 -9.31 -35.96
N SER A 434 -17.13 -8.18 -36.70
CA SER A 434 -18.09 -7.09 -36.44
C SER A 434 -19.54 -7.55 -36.61
N LYS A 435 -19.85 -8.39 -37.62
CA LYS A 435 -21.20 -8.97 -37.76
C LYS A 435 -21.59 -9.81 -36.52
N LEU A 436 -20.68 -10.64 -35.99
CA LEU A 436 -20.95 -11.42 -34.77
C LEU A 436 -21.17 -10.53 -33.54
N LEU A 437 -20.39 -9.46 -33.37
CA LEU A 437 -20.55 -8.49 -32.26
C LEU A 437 -21.86 -7.69 -32.37
N ILE A 438 -22.27 -7.32 -33.59
CA ILE A 438 -23.57 -6.70 -33.89
C ILE A 438 -24.72 -7.65 -33.56
N GLN A 439 -24.63 -8.92 -34.01
CA GLN A 439 -25.64 -9.94 -33.72
C GLN A 439 -25.73 -10.22 -32.21
N TRP A 440 -24.58 -10.32 -31.52
CA TRP A 440 -24.56 -10.51 -30.07
C TRP A 440 -25.25 -9.35 -29.34
N TRP A 441 -24.98 -8.10 -29.74
CA TRP A 441 -25.60 -6.92 -29.16
C TRP A 441 -27.12 -6.91 -29.41
N GLN A 442 -27.56 -7.25 -30.63
CA GLN A 442 -28.98 -7.34 -30.96
C GLN A 442 -29.71 -8.42 -30.15
N THR A 443 -29.07 -9.57 -29.90
CA THR A 443 -29.64 -10.67 -29.10
C THR A 443 -29.69 -10.37 -27.60
N HIS A 444 -28.66 -9.72 -27.03
CA HIS A 444 -28.51 -9.60 -25.56
C HIS A 444 -28.82 -8.21 -24.99
N SER A 445 -28.71 -7.12 -25.76
CA SER A 445 -28.83 -5.75 -25.22
C SER A 445 -30.18 -5.40 -24.61
N VAL A 446 -31.25 -6.13 -24.94
CA VAL A 446 -32.56 -5.97 -24.30
C VAL A 446 -32.51 -6.39 -22.82
N HIS A 447 -31.74 -7.43 -22.49
CA HIS A 447 -31.57 -7.99 -21.14
C HIS A 447 -30.42 -7.36 -20.34
N LEU A 448 -29.78 -6.33 -20.91
CA LEU A 448 -28.70 -5.53 -20.31
C LEU A 448 -29.14 -4.07 -20.03
N ARG A 449 -30.45 -3.78 -20.11
CA ARG A 449 -31.04 -2.45 -19.82
C ARG A 449 -31.56 -2.31 -18.40
N ASP A 450 -31.68 -3.41 -17.66
CA ASP A 450 -32.01 -3.39 -16.24
C ASP A 450 -30.73 -3.06 -15.45
N ASP A 451 -30.85 -2.23 -14.40
CA ASP A 451 -29.79 -1.47 -13.71
C ASP A 451 -28.60 -2.25 -13.08
N GLU A 452 -28.53 -3.58 -13.26
CA GLU A 452 -27.54 -4.46 -12.65
C GLU A 452 -27.06 -5.54 -13.63
N ASP A 453 -26.12 -5.20 -14.52
CA ASP A 453 -25.22 -6.17 -15.17
C ASP A 453 -23.93 -6.31 -14.33
N PRO A 454 -23.76 -7.42 -13.58
CA PRO A 454 -22.58 -7.61 -12.74
C PRO A 454 -21.30 -7.85 -13.54
N PHE A 455 -21.41 -8.26 -14.82
CA PHE A 455 -20.24 -8.58 -15.64
C PHE A 455 -19.71 -7.37 -16.41
N GLY A 456 -20.48 -6.29 -16.58
CA GLY A 456 -20.07 -5.11 -17.34
C GLY A 456 -19.85 -5.40 -18.83
N LEU A 457 -20.65 -6.28 -19.43
CA LEU A 457 -20.45 -6.78 -20.80
C LEU A 457 -20.32 -5.71 -21.90
N PRO A 458 -20.93 -4.51 -21.80
CA PRO A 458 -20.64 -3.42 -22.73
C PRO A 458 -19.16 -2.99 -22.78
N VAL A 459 -18.43 -3.06 -21.66
CA VAL A 459 -16.98 -2.77 -21.60
C VAL A 459 -16.19 -3.81 -22.38
N LEU A 460 -16.49 -5.09 -22.19
CA LEU A 460 -15.88 -6.16 -22.99
C LEU A 460 -16.19 -5.97 -24.48
N TRP A 461 -17.44 -5.74 -24.85
CA TRP A 461 -17.87 -5.52 -26.23
C TRP A 461 -17.12 -4.34 -26.88
N HIS A 462 -16.96 -3.21 -26.18
CA HIS A 462 -16.12 -2.09 -26.63
C HIS A 462 -14.63 -2.47 -26.76
N SER A 463 -14.08 -3.23 -25.79
CA SER A 463 -12.67 -3.65 -25.84
C SER A 463 -12.36 -4.56 -27.03
N ILE A 464 -13.30 -5.43 -27.43
CA ILE A 464 -13.14 -6.28 -28.62
C ILE A 464 -13.19 -5.42 -29.90
N TYR A 465 -14.05 -4.39 -29.96
CA TYR A 465 -14.02 -3.43 -31.06
C TYR A 465 -12.72 -2.62 -31.11
N MET A 466 -12.14 -2.26 -29.96
CA MET A 466 -10.81 -1.65 -29.91
C MET A 466 -9.76 -2.61 -30.49
N SER A 467 -9.70 -3.86 -30.05
CA SER A 467 -8.83 -4.92 -30.61
C SER A 467 -9.13 -5.27 -32.08
N LEU A 468 -10.29 -4.88 -32.61
CA LEU A 468 -10.66 -5.02 -34.02
C LEU A 468 -10.06 -3.88 -34.85
N TYR A 469 -10.13 -2.65 -34.35
CA TYR A 469 -9.63 -1.44 -35.02
C TYR A 469 -8.13 -1.16 -34.81
N VAL A 470 -7.51 -1.75 -33.80
CA VAL A 470 -6.07 -1.66 -33.58
C VAL A 470 -5.52 -2.99 -33.06
N ASP A 471 -4.26 -3.26 -33.37
CA ASP A 471 -3.55 -4.37 -32.77
C ASP A 471 -2.94 -3.92 -31.42
N ILE A 472 -3.42 -4.49 -30.31
CA ILE A 472 -2.97 -4.10 -28.96
C ILE A 472 -1.52 -4.53 -28.72
N ASP A 473 -1.10 -5.69 -29.24
CA ASP A 473 0.29 -6.15 -29.18
C ASP A 473 1.23 -5.11 -29.84
N LEU A 474 0.83 -4.59 -31.02
CA LEU A 474 1.55 -3.54 -31.75
C LEU A 474 1.64 -2.22 -30.95
N LEU A 475 0.55 -1.79 -30.32
CA LEU A 475 0.57 -0.58 -29.48
C LEU A 475 1.55 -0.73 -28.32
N GLU A 476 1.61 -1.90 -27.69
CA GLU A 476 2.55 -2.18 -26.61
C GLU A 476 3.99 -2.30 -27.08
N GLN A 477 4.23 -2.88 -28.26
CA GLN A 477 5.54 -2.85 -28.92
C GLN A 477 5.98 -1.39 -29.15
N ALA A 478 5.07 -0.51 -29.58
CA ALA A 478 5.36 0.90 -29.88
C ALA A 478 5.66 1.75 -28.64
N ILE A 479 5.08 1.45 -27.46
CA ILE A 479 5.50 2.09 -26.21
C ILE A 479 6.76 1.45 -25.59
N GLY A 480 7.07 0.18 -25.92
CA GLY A 480 8.39 -0.40 -25.65
C GLY A 480 8.46 -1.84 -25.16
N ARG A 481 7.36 -2.62 -25.07
CA ARG A 481 7.32 -3.98 -24.46
C ARG A 481 8.31 -5.01 -25.07
N CYS A 482 8.84 -4.74 -26.27
CA CYS A 482 9.82 -5.61 -26.92
C CYS A 482 11.20 -4.95 -27.14
N GLY A 483 11.44 -3.77 -26.58
CA GLY A 483 12.67 -2.99 -26.78
C GLY A 483 12.73 -2.23 -28.11
N ASP A 484 13.76 -1.40 -28.26
CA ASP A 484 13.75 -0.29 -29.23
C ASP A 484 13.74 -0.72 -30.71
N SER A 485 14.31 -1.88 -31.05
CA SER A 485 14.28 -2.41 -32.43
C SER A 485 12.85 -2.75 -32.90
N ARG A 486 12.00 -3.25 -31.98
CA ARG A 486 10.57 -3.45 -32.23
C ARG A 486 9.79 -2.15 -32.12
N LYS A 487 10.09 -1.33 -31.11
CA LYS A 487 9.49 0.00 -30.86
C LYS A 487 9.55 0.93 -32.06
N VAL A 488 10.69 1.02 -32.75
CA VAL A 488 10.86 1.87 -33.94
C VAL A 488 9.93 1.41 -35.08
N THR A 489 9.94 0.10 -35.36
CA THR A 489 9.10 -0.50 -36.42
C THR A 489 7.62 -0.34 -36.10
N ALA A 490 7.21 -0.68 -34.87
CA ALA A 490 5.85 -0.54 -34.40
C ALA A 490 5.38 0.93 -34.41
N SER A 491 6.25 1.87 -34.04
CA SER A 491 5.94 3.31 -34.06
C SER A 491 5.70 3.86 -35.47
N GLU A 492 6.17 3.21 -36.54
CA GLU A 492 5.79 3.59 -37.91
C GLU A 492 4.35 3.13 -38.24
N GLU A 493 4.02 1.88 -37.93
CA GLU A 493 2.67 1.34 -38.14
C GLU A 493 1.62 2.02 -37.24
N VAL A 494 1.96 2.36 -36.00
CA VAL A 494 1.08 3.13 -35.09
C VAL A 494 0.84 4.55 -35.61
N ARG A 495 1.79 5.18 -36.32
CA ARG A 495 1.56 6.47 -37.01
C ARG A 495 0.61 6.31 -38.20
N LYS A 496 0.74 5.24 -38.99
CA LYS A 496 -0.19 4.92 -40.09
C LYS A 496 -1.60 4.64 -39.57
N TRP A 497 -1.71 3.88 -38.47
CA TRP A 497 -2.97 3.61 -37.79
C TRP A 497 -3.61 4.88 -37.25
N ALA A 498 -2.88 5.73 -36.51
CA ALA A 498 -3.45 6.90 -35.87
C ALA A 498 -4.06 7.90 -36.87
N ALA A 499 -3.46 8.03 -38.06
CA ALA A 499 -4.00 8.84 -39.15
C ALA A 499 -5.21 8.22 -39.89
N SER A 500 -5.70 7.06 -39.46
CA SER A 500 -6.82 6.35 -40.09
C SER A 500 -8.17 6.60 -39.41
N LEU A 501 -9.25 6.34 -40.15
CA LEU A 501 -10.61 6.37 -39.61
C LEU A 501 -10.82 5.32 -38.50
N ASP A 502 -10.10 4.19 -38.55
CA ASP A 502 -10.25 3.11 -37.57
C ASP A 502 -9.63 3.48 -36.22
N ALA A 503 -8.59 4.30 -36.18
CA ALA A 503 -8.15 4.91 -34.92
C ALA A 503 -9.22 5.81 -34.31
N SER A 504 -9.91 6.61 -35.13
CA SER A 504 -11.03 7.44 -34.65
C SER A 504 -12.18 6.58 -34.07
N LYS A 505 -12.53 5.45 -34.70
CA LYS A 505 -13.52 4.49 -34.14
C LYS A 505 -13.03 3.85 -32.84
N CYS A 506 -11.77 3.41 -32.81
CA CYS A 506 -11.13 2.84 -31.62
C CYS A 506 -11.22 3.80 -30.42
N LEU A 507 -10.99 5.11 -30.63
CA LEU A 507 -11.12 6.12 -29.59
C LEU A 507 -12.56 6.41 -29.16
N VAL A 508 -13.55 6.31 -30.06
CA VAL A 508 -14.96 6.36 -29.64
C VAL A 508 -15.30 5.19 -28.72
N HIS A 509 -14.82 3.97 -29.01
CA HIS A 509 -14.99 2.83 -28.10
C HIS A 509 -14.20 2.97 -26.79
N ALA A 510 -12.98 3.50 -26.81
CA ALA A 510 -12.21 3.80 -25.60
C ALA A 510 -12.93 4.82 -24.70
N LEU A 511 -13.54 5.85 -25.29
CA LEU A 511 -14.32 6.85 -24.58
C LEU A 511 -15.66 6.31 -24.06
N LEU A 512 -16.36 5.45 -24.81
CA LEU A 512 -17.58 4.79 -24.33
C LEU A 512 -17.29 3.81 -23.18
N THR A 513 -16.16 3.08 -23.23
CA THR A 513 -15.64 2.29 -22.09
C THR A 513 -15.43 3.19 -20.87
N GLN A 514 -14.77 4.34 -21.02
CA GLN A 514 -14.61 5.30 -19.93
C GLN A 514 -15.96 5.79 -19.39
N ARG A 515 -16.92 6.18 -20.26
CA ARG A 515 -18.26 6.63 -19.86
C ARG A 515 -19.08 5.56 -19.13
N TYR A 516 -18.90 4.29 -19.47
CA TYR A 516 -19.54 3.18 -18.75
C TYR A 516 -18.96 3.05 -17.34
N LEU A 517 -17.63 3.07 -17.21
CA LEU A 517 -16.95 2.96 -15.92
C LEU A 517 -17.18 4.19 -15.02
N GLU A 518 -17.31 5.39 -15.59
CA GLU A 518 -17.74 6.62 -14.89
C GLU A 518 -19.16 6.53 -14.30
N ARG A 519 -20.01 5.63 -14.83
CA ARG A 519 -21.38 5.38 -14.37
C ARG A 519 -21.52 4.17 -13.44
N MET A 520 -20.47 3.37 -13.30
CA MET A 520 -20.48 2.18 -12.46
C MET A 520 -20.65 2.57 -10.99
N ARG A 521 -21.52 1.87 -10.26
CA ARG A 521 -21.75 2.15 -8.83
C ARG A 521 -20.45 1.91 -8.05
N VAL A 522 -20.05 2.85 -7.19
CA VAL A 522 -18.82 2.77 -6.37
C VAL A 522 -18.76 1.51 -5.48
N SER A 523 -19.91 0.90 -5.20
CA SER A 523 -20.03 -0.34 -4.41
C SER A 523 -20.01 -1.63 -5.24
N ALA A 524 -19.90 -1.56 -6.57
CA ALA A 524 -19.85 -2.72 -7.45
C ALA A 524 -18.40 -3.11 -7.78
N GLU A 525 -18.10 -4.40 -7.74
CA GLU A 525 -16.76 -4.93 -8.04
C GLU A 525 -16.57 -5.07 -9.56
N PRO A 526 -15.39 -4.74 -10.12
CA PRO A 526 -15.12 -4.88 -11.55
C PRO A 526 -14.92 -6.35 -11.96
N ALA A 527 -15.55 -6.74 -13.08
CA ALA A 527 -15.33 -8.03 -13.71
C ALA A 527 -13.88 -8.20 -14.25
N ILE A 528 -13.46 -9.46 -14.40
CA ILE A 528 -12.06 -9.86 -14.64
C ILE A 528 -11.42 -9.13 -15.84
N HIS A 529 -12.18 -8.87 -16.90
CA HIS A 529 -11.69 -8.22 -18.13
C HIS A 529 -11.55 -6.69 -18.03
N ILE A 530 -12.18 -6.04 -17.04
CA ILE A 530 -12.29 -4.57 -16.97
C ILE A 530 -10.91 -3.87 -16.83
N PRO A 531 -9.97 -4.35 -15.99
CA PRO A 531 -8.62 -3.78 -15.91
C PRO A 531 -7.88 -3.81 -17.27
N ARG A 532 -8.00 -4.93 -18.02
CA ARG A 532 -7.44 -5.08 -19.36
C ARG A 532 -8.07 -4.09 -20.35
N ALA A 533 -9.41 -4.01 -20.36
CA ALA A 533 -10.14 -3.07 -21.23
C ALA A 533 -9.77 -1.61 -20.97
N LEU A 534 -9.63 -1.20 -19.70
CA LEU A 534 -9.20 0.14 -19.31
C LEU A 534 -7.74 0.42 -19.71
N PHE A 535 -6.84 -0.55 -19.55
CA PHE A 535 -5.46 -0.43 -20.02
C PHE A 535 -5.37 -0.31 -21.55
N SER A 536 -6.15 -1.08 -22.31
CA SER A 536 -6.23 -0.93 -23.77
C SER A 536 -6.79 0.44 -24.19
N ALA A 537 -7.77 0.98 -23.47
CA ALA A 537 -8.33 2.31 -23.73
C ALA A 537 -7.30 3.42 -23.46
N ALA A 538 -6.57 3.30 -22.35
CA ALA A 538 -5.42 4.13 -22.01
C ALA A 538 -4.35 4.14 -23.10
N LEU A 539 -3.94 2.94 -23.52
CA LEU A 539 -2.89 2.75 -24.50
C LEU A 539 -3.27 3.30 -25.88
N ALA A 540 -4.52 3.12 -26.32
CA ALA A 540 -5.01 3.68 -27.58
C ALA A 540 -4.91 5.21 -27.60
N TRP A 541 -5.33 5.90 -26.53
CA TRP A 541 -5.20 7.35 -26.38
C TRP A 541 -3.74 7.83 -26.36
N VAL A 542 -2.87 7.15 -25.60
CA VAL A 542 -1.44 7.47 -25.52
C VAL A 542 -0.77 7.32 -26.88
N CYS A 543 -1.02 6.23 -27.59
CA CYS A 543 -0.43 5.97 -28.90
C CYS A 543 -0.94 6.94 -29.98
N PHE A 544 -2.24 7.22 -30.03
CA PHE A 544 -2.83 8.17 -30.98
C PHE A 544 -2.22 9.58 -30.86
N ASN A 545 -2.08 10.08 -29.62
CA ASN A 545 -1.62 11.43 -29.36
C ASN A 545 -0.08 11.54 -29.33
N ARG A 546 0.63 10.70 -28.57
CA ARG A 546 2.10 10.80 -28.42
C ARG A 546 2.88 10.22 -29.60
N ILE A 547 2.41 9.13 -30.23
CA ILE A 547 3.12 8.47 -31.34
C ILE A 547 2.52 8.92 -32.68
N GLY A 548 1.19 8.93 -32.78
CA GLY A 548 0.45 9.34 -33.98
C GLY A 548 0.38 10.86 -34.22
N HIS A 549 0.65 11.67 -33.20
CA HIS A 549 0.55 13.14 -33.22
C HIS A 549 -0.83 13.70 -33.61
N GLN A 550 -1.89 12.89 -33.50
CA GLN A 550 -3.26 13.29 -33.80
C GLN A 550 -3.93 13.89 -32.55
N LYS A 551 -4.89 14.81 -32.77
CA LYS A 551 -5.58 15.54 -31.69
C LYS A 551 -7.10 15.46 -31.73
N GLU A 552 -7.70 15.22 -32.90
CA GLU A 552 -9.15 15.27 -33.11
C GLU A 552 -9.67 13.92 -33.63
N ILE A 553 -10.87 13.52 -33.19
CA ILE A 553 -11.56 12.32 -33.68
C ILE A 553 -12.34 12.69 -34.95
N HIS A 554 -12.11 11.96 -36.04
CA HIS A 554 -12.80 12.22 -37.31
C HIS A 554 -14.31 11.88 -37.20
N LEU A 555 -15.19 12.84 -37.51
CA LEU A 555 -16.65 12.71 -37.30
C LEU A 555 -17.28 11.49 -37.98
N GLY A 556 -16.74 11.05 -39.13
CA GLY A 556 -17.19 9.82 -39.81
C GLY A 556 -17.02 8.52 -38.99
N ALA A 557 -16.34 8.55 -37.84
CA ALA A 557 -16.34 7.44 -36.90
C ALA A 557 -17.73 7.18 -36.28
N PHE A 558 -18.52 8.23 -36.03
CA PHE A 558 -19.87 8.11 -35.46
C PHE A 558 -20.92 7.56 -36.45
N GLU A 559 -20.55 7.42 -37.72
CA GLU A 559 -21.35 6.79 -38.77
C GLU A 559 -21.16 5.27 -38.83
N ALA A 560 -20.20 4.70 -38.10
CA ALA A 560 -19.93 3.27 -38.15
C ALA A 560 -21.07 2.46 -37.48
N PRO A 561 -21.44 1.29 -38.05
CA PRO A 561 -22.75 0.66 -37.79
C PRO A 561 -22.93 0.22 -36.33
N GLU A 562 -21.87 -0.24 -35.67
CA GLU A 562 -21.89 -0.60 -34.25
C GLU A 562 -22.13 0.61 -33.33
N ILE A 563 -21.65 1.81 -33.69
CA ILE A 563 -21.93 3.05 -32.95
C ILE A 563 -23.38 3.52 -33.22
N GLN A 564 -23.90 3.30 -34.44
CA GLN A 564 -25.31 3.57 -34.74
C GLN A 564 -26.29 2.73 -33.90
N LEU A 565 -25.93 1.49 -33.52
CA LEU A 565 -26.78 0.61 -32.67
C LEU A 565 -26.97 1.12 -31.23
N ILE A 566 -26.02 1.91 -30.72
CA ILE A 566 -26.11 2.60 -29.42
C ILE A 566 -26.88 3.93 -29.56
N GLY A 567 -26.98 4.43 -30.79
CA GLY A 567 -27.66 5.65 -31.17
C GLY A 567 -26.68 6.82 -31.26
N SER A 568 -26.17 7.11 -32.47
CA SER A 568 -25.09 8.08 -32.67
C SER A 568 -25.37 9.48 -32.09
N LYS A 569 -26.65 9.91 -31.96
CA LYS A 569 -27.00 11.17 -31.28
C LYS A 569 -26.75 11.12 -29.77
N ASN A 570 -27.05 10.00 -29.11
CA ASN A 570 -26.77 9.83 -27.69
C ASN A 570 -25.27 9.72 -27.46
N ALA A 571 -24.56 8.92 -28.27
CA ALA A 571 -23.10 8.84 -28.22
C ALA A 571 -22.45 10.22 -28.45
N LEU A 572 -22.89 10.99 -29.46
CA LEU A 572 -22.43 12.36 -29.68
C LEU A 572 -22.76 13.29 -28.51
N GLN A 573 -23.93 13.18 -27.87
CA GLN A 573 -24.26 13.97 -26.69
C GLN A 573 -23.48 13.54 -25.43
N GLU A 574 -23.06 12.28 -25.30
CA GLU A 574 -22.18 11.81 -24.22
C GLU A 574 -20.72 12.22 -24.43
N VAL A 575 -20.31 12.41 -25.69
CA VAL A 575 -19.05 13.06 -26.09
C VAL A 575 -19.11 14.58 -25.86
N GLN A 576 -20.21 15.23 -26.23
CA GLN A 576 -20.40 16.69 -26.19
C GLN A 576 -20.99 17.22 -24.85
N GLY A 577 -21.23 16.34 -23.87
CA GLY A 577 -22.13 16.57 -22.72
C GLY A 577 -21.66 17.50 -21.60
N GLN A 578 -20.56 18.22 -21.78
CA GLN A 578 -20.15 19.35 -20.94
C GLN A 578 -19.76 20.52 -21.85
N ALA A 579 -20.00 21.77 -21.44
CA ALA A 579 -19.79 22.93 -22.30
C ALA A 579 -18.30 23.10 -22.68
N PHE A 580 -17.95 22.75 -23.92
CA PHE A 580 -16.59 22.84 -24.44
C PHE A 580 -16.20 24.31 -24.70
N GLY A 581 -15.18 24.78 -23.98
CA GLY A 581 -14.36 25.92 -24.40
C GLY A 581 -13.17 25.45 -25.25
N ASP A 582 -12.63 26.32 -26.08
CA ASP A 582 -11.71 26.02 -27.21
C ASP A 582 -10.30 25.53 -26.85
N THR A 583 -10.09 24.85 -25.73
CA THR A 583 -8.78 24.39 -25.24
C THR A 583 -8.70 22.89 -24.88
N ALA A 584 -9.71 22.09 -25.22
CA ALA A 584 -9.91 20.74 -24.67
C ALA A 584 -9.36 19.54 -25.49
N PHE A 585 -8.68 19.73 -26.63
CA PHE A 585 -8.16 18.65 -27.48
C PHE A 585 -6.65 18.33 -27.29
N ALA A 586 -6.14 18.49 -26.07
CA ALA A 586 -4.74 18.16 -25.74
C ALA A 586 -4.56 17.40 -24.41
N ASP A 587 -5.64 17.12 -23.68
CA ASP A 587 -5.56 16.79 -22.25
C ASP A 587 -5.48 15.28 -21.96
N VAL A 588 -4.39 14.65 -22.41
CA VAL A 588 -3.96 13.30 -21.96
C VAL A 588 -3.76 13.24 -20.43
N ASN A 589 -3.79 14.40 -19.75
CA ASN A 589 -3.88 14.51 -18.31
C ASN A 589 -5.11 13.83 -17.71
N HIS A 590 -6.25 13.70 -18.39
CA HIS A 590 -7.39 12.96 -17.82
C HIS A 590 -7.08 11.47 -17.60
N LEU A 591 -6.12 10.93 -18.35
CA LEU A 591 -5.65 9.56 -18.16
C LEU A 591 -4.37 9.47 -17.31
N HIS A 592 -3.55 10.54 -17.24
CA HIS A 592 -2.53 10.64 -16.19
C HIS A 592 -3.20 10.77 -14.80
N ARG A 593 -4.32 11.49 -14.65
CA ARG A 593 -5.10 11.58 -13.40
C ARG A 593 -5.54 10.22 -12.83
N LEU A 594 -5.57 9.16 -13.65
CA LEU A 594 -5.85 7.77 -13.23
C LEU A 594 -4.60 6.99 -12.80
N VAL A 595 -3.38 7.49 -13.09
CA VAL A 595 -2.11 6.82 -12.79
C VAL A 595 -1.24 7.64 -11.83
N ASP A 596 -1.03 8.94 -12.07
CA ASP A 596 -0.27 9.86 -11.21
C ASP A 596 -0.76 11.32 -11.35
N LEU A 597 -0.92 12.04 -10.21
CA LEU A 597 -0.43 13.42 -9.95
C LEU A 597 -1.12 14.13 -8.72
N LEU A 598 -0.45 14.08 -7.54
CA LEU A 598 -0.21 15.20 -6.56
C LEU A 598 -1.31 15.79 -5.62
N HIS A 599 -0.85 16.40 -4.49
CA HIS A 599 -1.41 17.65 -3.90
C HIS A 599 -2.38 17.73 -2.65
N ARG A 600 -2.13 17.65 -1.32
CA ARG A 600 -1.02 17.31 -0.36
C ARG A 600 -1.52 17.25 1.12
N ALA A 601 -1.97 16.09 1.63
CA ALA A 601 -1.86 15.80 3.08
C ALA A 601 -0.40 15.51 3.41
N GLY A 602 0.11 16.09 4.50
CA GLY A 602 1.48 15.88 4.96
C GLY A 602 1.55 14.95 6.19
N PRO A 603 2.72 14.36 6.48
CA PRO A 603 2.93 13.50 7.66
C PRO A 603 2.57 14.17 8.99
N ALA A 604 2.70 15.50 9.11
CA ALA A 604 2.22 16.26 10.27
C ALA A 604 0.71 16.10 10.50
N GLY A 605 -0.12 16.33 9.47
CA GLY A 605 -1.58 16.24 9.58
C GLY A 605 -2.05 14.82 9.92
N LEU A 606 -1.44 13.81 9.29
CA LEU A 606 -1.72 12.40 9.58
C LEU A 606 -1.31 12.02 11.03
N MET A 607 -0.14 12.46 11.49
CA MET A 607 0.32 12.20 12.86
C MET A 607 -0.56 12.89 13.91
N LEU A 608 -1.06 14.10 13.63
CA LEU A 608 -1.97 14.82 14.51
C LEU A 608 -3.33 14.12 14.61
N GLU A 609 -3.97 13.83 13.47
CA GLU A 609 -5.29 13.18 13.42
C GLU A 609 -5.23 11.79 14.09
N LEU A 610 -4.20 11.00 13.79
CA LEU A 610 -4.00 9.70 14.42
C LEU A 610 -3.85 9.80 15.94
N SER A 611 -3.04 10.74 16.41
CA SER A 611 -2.81 10.91 17.86
C SER A 611 -4.10 11.37 18.56
N LEU A 612 -4.83 12.33 17.98
CA LEU A 612 -6.10 12.82 18.54
C LEU A 612 -7.20 11.74 18.55
N ALA A 613 -7.29 10.92 17.49
CA ALA A 613 -8.23 9.80 17.42
C ALA A 613 -7.88 8.68 18.44
N ARG A 614 -6.58 8.38 18.61
CA ARG A 614 -6.09 7.48 19.68
C ARG A 614 -6.37 8.00 21.09
N TYR A 615 -6.45 9.32 21.28
CA TYR A 615 -6.84 9.95 22.54
C TYR A 615 -8.37 10.09 22.71
N GLY A 616 -9.16 9.41 21.89
CA GLY A 616 -10.60 9.23 22.05
C GLY A 616 -11.49 10.29 21.39
N LEU A 617 -10.93 11.22 20.62
CA LEU A 617 -11.73 12.18 19.84
C LEU A 617 -12.29 11.50 18.58
N SER A 618 -13.61 11.57 18.39
CA SER A 618 -14.31 10.89 17.30
C SER A 618 -14.34 11.71 16.01
N ASP A 619 -14.76 11.07 14.91
CA ASP A 619 -15.07 11.75 13.63
C ASP A 619 -16.09 12.89 13.75
N GLU A 620 -16.88 12.96 14.83
CA GLU A 620 -17.82 14.06 15.07
C GLU A 620 -17.11 15.30 15.63
N SER A 621 -15.93 15.12 16.23
CA SER A 621 -15.07 16.18 16.80
C SER A 621 -13.85 16.50 15.93
N LEU A 622 -13.39 15.55 15.11
CA LEU A 622 -12.21 15.67 14.23
C LEU A 622 -12.61 15.81 12.76
N LEU A 623 -11.79 16.53 11.99
CA LEU A 623 -11.91 16.65 10.54
C LEU A 623 -10.57 17.02 9.90
N CYS A 624 -9.72 16.03 9.65
CA CYS A 624 -8.59 16.20 8.73
C CYS A 624 -9.10 16.34 7.28
N ILE A 625 -8.68 17.39 6.58
CA ILE A 625 -9.00 17.65 5.16
C ILE A 625 -7.74 17.67 4.30
N ASP A 626 -7.88 17.31 3.03
CA ASP A 626 -6.81 17.36 2.03
C ASP A 626 -7.38 17.65 0.64
N SER A 627 -6.73 18.53 -0.13
CA SER A 627 -7.08 18.76 -1.54
C SER A 627 -6.74 17.57 -2.46
N LYS A 628 -5.87 16.65 -2.02
CA LYS A 628 -5.44 15.46 -2.79
C LYS A 628 -6.56 14.41 -2.82
N PRO A 629 -6.64 13.56 -3.85
CA PRO A 629 -7.52 12.39 -3.85
C PRO A 629 -7.02 11.18 -3.04
N SER A 630 -5.71 11.07 -2.71
CA SER A 630 -5.12 9.83 -2.15
C SER A 630 -3.78 10.04 -1.41
N THR A 631 -3.01 8.99 -1.10
CA THR A 631 -1.66 9.05 -0.47
C THR A 631 -0.52 9.33 -1.47
N LEU A 632 0.70 9.59 -1.01
CA LEU A 632 1.86 9.73 -1.90
C LEU A 632 2.34 8.40 -2.51
N LYS A 633 2.47 8.36 -3.85
CA LYS A 633 3.21 7.31 -4.59
C LYS A 633 4.72 7.56 -4.69
N SER A 634 5.17 8.83 -4.70
CA SER A 634 6.59 9.21 -4.72
C SER A 634 6.88 10.25 -3.63
N GLY A 635 7.81 9.92 -2.73
CA GLY A 635 8.05 10.63 -1.47
C GLY A 635 9.18 11.67 -1.55
N GLN A 636 8.92 12.87 -1.05
CA GLN A 636 9.96 13.91 -0.94
C GLN A 636 10.92 13.60 0.21
N ALA A 637 10.40 13.08 1.34
CA ALA A 637 11.19 12.56 2.45
C ALA A 637 11.37 11.03 2.39
N ASP A 638 12.34 10.54 3.16
CA ASP A 638 12.69 9.13 3.28
C ASP A 638 13.40 8.75 4.59
N GLY A 639 14.28 9.61 5.12
CA GLY A 639 14.93 9.39 6.41
C GLY A 639 13.95 9.44 7.60
N VAL A 640 14.01 8.43 8.47
CA VAL A 640 13.30 8.29 9.74
C VAL A 640 14.32 8.21 10.87
N GLN A 641 14.28 9.18 11.77
CA GLN A 641 15.29 9.35 12.81
C GLN A 641 15.02 8.50 14.06
N PRO A 642 16.05 8.15 14.86
CA PRO A 642 15.94 7.40 16.11
C PRO A 642 14.77 7.80 17.02
N ARG A 643 14.55 9.10 17.31
CA ARG A 643 13.42 9.51 18.16
C ARG A 643 12.06 9.29 17.49
N THR A 644 11.97 9.38 16.18
CA THR A 644 10.75 9.05 15.42
C THR A 644 10.47 7.55 15.49
N LEU A 645 11.50 6.69 15.40
CA LEU A 645 11.36 5.24 15.58
C LEU A 645 10.91 4.88 17.00
N GLU A 646 11.43 5.54 18.04
CA GLU A 646 10.93 5.40 19.42
C GLU A 646 9.44 5.71 19.53
N VAL A 647 8.98 6.84 18.96
CA VAL A 647 7.55 7.23 18.97
C VAL A 647 6.67 6.30 18.12
N PHE A 648 7.17 5.81 16.98
CA PHE A 648 6.46 4.80 16.20
C PHE A 648 6.37 3.45 16.93
N LYS A 649 7.31 3.12 17.83
CA LYS A 649 7.21 1.95 18.71
C LYS A 649 6.18 2.15 19.82
N THR A 650 6.13 3.32 20.45
CA THR A 650 5.08 3.64 21.45
C THR A 650 3.67 3.76 20.84
N LEU A 651 3.56 4.01 19.54
CA LEU A 651 2.32 3.89 18.76
C LEU A 651 2.01 2.45 18.30
N GLY A 652 2.97 1.51 18.36
CA GLY A 652 2.79 0.14 17.86
C GLY A 652 2.72 0.03 16.33
N ILE A 653 3.41 0.92 15.60
CA ILE A 653 3.37 1.01 14.12
C ILE A 653 4.75 0.93 13.45
N SER A 654 5.83 0.76 14.21
CA SER A 654 7.21 0.75 13.68
C SER A 654 7.63 -0.57 13.04
N ASP A 655 6.95 -1.69 13.31
CA ASP A 655 7.43 -3.04 12.94
C ASP A 655 7.69 -3.21 11.43
N GLU A 656 6.89 -2.57 10.56
CA GLU A 656 7.14 -2.56 9.11
C GLU A 656 8.44 -1.82 8.75
N ILE A 657 8.71 -0.69 9.42
CA ILE A 657 9.90 0.14 9.20
C ILE A 657 11.15 -0.57 9.75
N GLU A 658 11.06 -1.20 10.92
CA GLU A 658 12.15 -1.98 11.51
C GLU A 658 12.62 -3.13 10.60
N ASN A 659 11.68 -3.79 9.88
CA ASN A 659 11.96 -4.95 9.03
C ASN A 659 12.24 -4.63 7.56
N GLU A 660 11.69 -3.55 6.98
CA GLU A 660 11.79 -3.26 5.54
C GLU A 660 12.57 -2.00 5.15
N ALA A 661 12.84 -1.08 6.08
CA ALA A 661 13.65 0.11 5.79
C ALA A 661 15.13 -0.23 5.59
N CYS A 662 15.87 0.59 4.83
CA CYS A 662 17.33 0.49 4.81
C CYS A 662 17.92 1.17 6.05
N GLN A 663 18.41 0.37 6.99
CA GLN A 663 19.04 0.88 8.22
C GLN A 663 20.46 1.40 7.94
N MET A 664 20.73 2.66 8.27
CA MET A 664 22.04 3.30 8.14
C MET A 664 22.80 3.25 9.46
N TRP A 665 23.88 2.47 9.46
CA TRP A 665 24.75 2.20 10.62
C TRP A 665 26.16 2.80 10.47
N GLN A 666 26.53 3.27 9.28
CA GLN A 666 27.87 3.73 8.94
C GLN A 666 27.85 4.86 7.91
N PHE A 667 28.67 5.88 8.17
CA PHE A 667 28.94 7.00 7.27
C PHE A 667 30.35 6.87 6.68
N ALA A 668 30.49 6.92 5.35
CA ALA A 668 31.76 6.97 4.64
C ALA A 668 32.04 8.38 4.07
N PHE A 669 33.23 8.93 4.36
CA PHE A 669 33.64 10.23 3.85
C PHE A 669 34.69 10.09 2.75
N TRP A 670 34.40 10.70 1.61
CA TRP A 670 35.22 10.69 0.41
C TRP A 670 35.62 12.12 0.04
N LYS A 671 36.90 12.31 -0.31
CA LYS A 671 37.47 13.61 -0.70
C LYS A 671 38.36 13.45 -1.93
N THR A 672 38.69 14.56 -2.59
CA THR A 672 39.79 14.64 -3.56
C THR A 672 41.05 13.96 -3.01
N SER A 673 41.71 13.12 -3.80
CA SER A 673 42.94 12.43 -3.40
C SER A 673 44.17 13.33 -3.57
N GLU A 674 45.13 13.20 -2.64
CA GLU A 674 46.46 13.80 -2.74
C GLU A 674 47.37 13.02 -3.72
N ASP A 675 47.04 11.75 -3.97
CA ASP A 675 47.68 10.90 -4.97
C ASP A 675 47.11 11.22 -6.36
N LYS A 676 47.93 11.83 -7.21
CA LYS A 676 47.58 12.26 -8.58
C LYS A 676 47.15 11.12 -9.52
N THR A 677 47.26 9.85 -9.12
CA THR A 677 46.72 8.71 -9.88
C THR A 677 45.25 8.42 -9.57
N LYS A 678 44.69 9.05 -8.54
CA LYS A 678 43.29 8.96 -8.12
C LYS A 678 42.60 10.32 -8.25
N VAL A 679 41.27 10.32 -8.33
CA VAL A 679 40.46 11.56 -8.32
C VAL A 679 39.83 11.76 -6.95
N ILE A 680 39.05 10.79 -6.47
CA ILE A 680 38.57 10.72 -5.07
C ILE A 680 39.17 9.52 -4.32
N GLU A 681 39.25 9.64 -3.00
CA GLU A 681 39.58 8.54 -2.09
C GLU A 681 38.78 8.62 -0.78
N ARG A 682 38.64 7.47 -0.11
CA ARG A 682 37.95 7.36 1.17
C ARG A 682 38.91 7.71 2.31
N LYS A 683 38.65 8.81 3.01
CA LYS A 683 39.46 9.23 4.17
C LYS A 683 39.11 8.45 5.44
N ASN A 684 37.82 8.16 5.67
CA ASN A 684 37.36 7.34 6.81
C ASN A 684 35.97 6.73 6.58
N VAL A 685 35.67 5.68 7.36
CA VAL A 685 34.31 5.19 7.62
C VAL A 685 34.11 5.24 9.13
N VAL A 686 32.99 5.78 9.59
CA VAL A 686 32.64 5.89 11.02
C VAL A 686 31.25 5.27 11.27
N PRO A 687 30.96 4.79 12.49
CA PRO A 687 29.58 4.49 12.89
C PRO A 687 28.70 5.75 12.83
N GLU A 688 27.39 5.57 12.68
CA GLU A 688 26.41 6.65 12.87
C GLU A 688 26.49 7.16 14.34
N VAL A 689 26.86 8.43 14.57
CA VAL A 689 27.14 8.96 15.93
C VAL A 689 25.84 9.42 16.60
N ILE A 690 24.97 8.46 16.90
CA ILE A 690 23.68 8.67 17.55
C ILE A 690 23.86 8.56 19.08
N PRO A 691 23.27 9.45 19.91
CA PRO A 691 23.25 9.29 21.37
C PRO A 691 22.60 7.96 21.78
N PRO A 692 22.79 7.47 23.02
CA PRO A 692 22.02 6.35 23.54
C PRO A 692 20.51 6.49 23.25
N ALA A 693 19.96 5.51 22.55
CA ALA A 693 18.58 5.46 22.06
C ALA A 693 18.20 3.99 21.85
N ARG A 694 16.90 3.69 21.78
CA ARG A 694 16.42 2.32 21.52
C ARG A 694 16.86 1.82 20.13
N PHE A 695 16.76 2.70 19.13
CA PHE A 695 17.16 2.43 17.75
C PHE A 695 18.40 3.27 17.41
N ARG A 696 19.58 2.65 17.34
CA ARG A 696 20.86 3.34 17.10
C ARG A 696 21.24 3.38 15.61
N TYR A 697 20.27 3.68 14.75
CA TYR A 697 20.42 3.84 13.30
C TYR A 697 19.40 4.86 12.76
N GLU A 698 19.74 5.55 11.68
CA GLU A 698 18.73 6.26 10.86
C GLU A 698 18.15 5.24 9.85
N ALA A 699 16.83 5.13 9.75
CA ALA A 699 16.18 4.21 8.82
C ALA A 699 15.69 4.97 7.59
N THR A 700 15.88 4.45 6.38
CA THR A 700 15.37 5.09 5.15
C THR A 700 14.28 4.23 4.50
N ILE A 701 13.12 4.83 4.30
CA ILE A 701 11.94 4.20 3.72
C ILE A 701 11.07 5.25 3.03
N HIS A 702 10.50 4.91 1.88
CA HIS A 702 9.59 5.79 1.14
C HIS A 702 8.49 6.44 2.00
N GLN A 703 8.38 7.78 1.98
CA GLN A 703 7.37 8.54 2.74
C GLN A 703 5.93 8.04 2.52
N GLY A 704 5.56 7.57 1.32
CA GLY A 704 4.24 7.02 1.06
C GLY A 704 3.93 5.74 1.84
N ARG A 705 4.94 4.94 2.21
CA ARG A 705 4.76 3.83 3.17
C ARG A 705 4.46 4.36 4.56
N ILE A 706 5.14 5.42 5.01
CA ILE A 706 4.90 6.05 6.32
C ILE A 706 3.49 6.67 6.38
N GLU A 707 3.09 7.41 5.34
CA GLU A 707 1.72 7.94 5.22
C GLU A 707 0.68 6.81 5.24
N ARG A 708 0.92 5.71 4.51
CA ARG A 708 0.03 4.53 4.55
C ARG A 708 0.00 3.88 5.94
N ILE A 709 1.12 3.74 6.63
CA ILE A 709 1.17 3.16 7.99
C ILE A 709 0.31 3.98 8.95
N LEU A 710 0.49 5.31 8.97
CA LEU A 710 -0.29 6.24 9.79
C LEU A 710 -1.80 6.17 9.45
N GLU A 711 -2.16 6.14 8.16
CA GLU A 711 -3.56 6.10 7.74
C GLU A 711 -4.22 4.73 7.95
N THR A 712 -3.47 3.63 7.83
CA THR A 712 -3.95 2.26 8.14
C THR A 712 -4.25 2.13 9.64
N ASP A 713 -3.44 2.74 10.50
CA ASP A 713 -3.68 2.77 11.94
C ASP A 713 -4.81 3.74 12.31
N LEU A 714 -4.92 4.89 11.64
CA LEU A 714 -6.02 5.86 11.83
C LEU A 714 -7.39 5.22 11.58
N LEU A 715 -7.50 4.36 10.57
CA LEU A 715 -8.74 3.63 10.24
C LEU A 715 -9.18 2.60 11.31
N ARG A 716 -8.39 2.39 12.37
CA ARG A 716 -8.83 1.64 13.58
C ARG A 716 -9.67 2.49 14.53
N TYR A 717 -9.53 3.82 14.46
CA TYR A 717 -10.13 4.79 15.38
C TYR A 717 -11.13 5.73 14.68
N SER A 718 -10.87 6.07 13.41
CA SER A 718 -11.70 6.90 12.54
C SER A 718 -12.39 6.05 11.47
N LYS A 719 -13.69 6.29 11.22
CA LYS A 719 -14.43 5.69 10.11
C LYS A 719 -14.37 6.55 8.85
N ARG A 720 -14.15 7.87 9.01
CA ARG A 720 -13.99 8.83 7.90
C ARG A 720 -12.61 8.78 7.27
N GLY A 721 -11.55 8.64 8.08
CA GLY A 721 -10.19 8.93 7.65
C GLY A 721 -10.02 10.39 7.20
N VAL A 722 -9.00 10.66 6.38
CA VAL A 722 -8.76 12.00 5.82
C VAL A 722 -9.80 12.33 4.75
N GLN A 723 -10.50 13.46 4.89
CA GLN A 723 -11.44 13.93 3.88
C GLN A 723 -10.68 14.53 2.67
N ARG A 724 -10.41 13.66 1.70
CA ARG A 724 -9.80 13.96 0.39
C ARG A 724 -10.64 14.91 -0.48
N GLU A 725 -10.04 15.38 -1.57
CA GLU A 725 -10.63 16.31 -2.56
C GLU A 725 -11.29 17.57 -1.95
N THR A 726 -10.77 18.02 -0.81
CA THR A 726 -11.29 19.13 0.01
C THR A 726 -10.20 20.17 0.26
N LYS A 727 -10.27 21.28 -0.47
CA LYS A 727 -9.31 22.38 -0.40
C LYS A 727 -9.74 23.41 0.65
N LEU A 728 -8.82 23.85 1.50
CA LEU A 728 -9.01 25.05 2.33
C LEU A 728 -8.82 26.32 1.48
N LEU A 729 -9.77 27.26 1.58
CA LEU A 729 -9.75 28.53 0.83
C LEU A 729 -9.39 29.73 1.71
N HIS A 730 -9.97 29.81 2.91
CA HIS A 730 -9.81 30.95 3.81
C HIS A 730 -10.02 30.52 5.28
N VAL A 731 -9.38 31.21 6.21
CA VAL A 731 -9.58 31.05 7.67
C VAL A 731 -9.64 32.41 8.32
N GLN A 732 -10.61 32.64 9.22
CA GLN A 732 -10.64 33.81 10.10
C GLN A 732 -11.08 33.42 11.51
N ILE A 733 -10.69 34.22 12.50
CA ILE A 733 -11.28 34.17 13.85
C ILE A 733 -12.46 35.14 13.85
N ASP A 734 -13.66 34.62 14.12
CA ASP A 734 -14.95 35.32 14.14
C ASP A 734 -15.70 34.93 15.43
N GLU A 735 -15.37 35.67 16.49
CA GLU A 735 -15.86 35.49 17.88
C GLU A 735 -17.34 35.86 18.08
N SER A 736 -18.11 36.07 17.00
CA SER A 736 -19.57 36.12 17.07
C SER A 736 -20.17 34.80 17.55
N ASP A 737 -19.48 33.68 17.31
CA ASP A 737 -19.66 32.41 18.01
C ASP A 737 -18.51 32.25 19.01
N LYS A 738 -18.83 32.13 20.30
CA LYS A 738 -17.84 31.99 21.39
C LYS A 738 -17.37 30.56 21.62
N GLU A 739 -18.15 29.57 21.19
CA GLU A 739 -17.80 28.16 21.34
C GLU A 739 -16.98 27.67 20.15
N PHE A 740 -17.35 28.08 18.94
CA PHE A 740 -16.69 27.75 17.67
C PHE A 740 -16.21 29.01 16.93
N PRO A 741 -15.22 29.76 17.48
CA PRO A 741 -14.81 31.07 16.95
C PRO A 741 -13.94 30.99 15.69
N VAL A 742 -13.46 29.82 15.26
CA VAL A 742 -12.67 29.72 14.02
C VAL A 742 -13.59 29.39 12.85
N LEU A 743 -13.66 30.30 11.87
CA LEU A 743 -14.43 30.14 10.65
C LEU A 743 -13.49 29.75 9.50
N ALA A 744 -13.75 28.60 8.88
CA ALA A 744 -12.98 28.08 7.74
C ALA A 744 -13.86 27.93 6.50
N GLU A 745 -13.44 28.50 5.37
CA GLU A 745 -14.04 28.21 4.06
C GLU A 745 -13.30 27.06 3.38
N ILE A 746 -14.03 26.02 3.01
CA ILE A 746 -13.52 24.86 2.29
C ILE A 746 -14.24 24.67 0.97
N GLU A 747 -13.62 23.93 0.05
CA GLU A 747 -14.16 23.58 -1.26
C GLU A 747 -13.97 22.08 -1.49
N THR A 748 -15.06 21.31 -1.37
CA THR A 748 -15.07 19.87 -1.63
C THR A 748 -15.66 19.62 -3.01
N LYS A 749 -14.89 19.06 -3.94
CA LYS A 749 -15.33 18.75 -5.32
C LYS A 749 -16.02 19.94 -6.03
N GLY A 750 -15.48 21.15 -5.84
CA GLY A 750 -16.02 22.40 -6.41
C GLY A 750 -17.21 23.02 -5.66
N VAL A 751 -17.72 22.37 -4.59
CA VAL A 751 -18.77 22.93 -3.74
C VAL A 751 -18.14 23.62 -2.55
N LYS A 752 -18.25 24.96 -2.50
CA LYS A 752 -17.83 25.75 -1.35
C LYS A 752 -18.75 25.55 -0.16
N ARG A 753 -18.17 25.46 1.04
CA ARG A 753 -18.86 25.32 2.33
C ARG A 753 -18.09 26.09 3.39
N THR A 754 -18.79 26.54 4.42
CA THR A 754 -18.19 27.21 5.59
C THR A 754 -18.37 26.33 6.81
N ILE A 755 -17.31 26.13 7.58
CA ILE A 755 -17.27 25.34 8.81
C ILE A 755 -16.88 26.26 9.97
N ARG A 756 -17.52 26.08 11.12
CA ARG A 756 -17.06 26.63 12.40
C ARG A 756 -16.39 25.53 13.22
N THR A 757 -15.27 25.85 13.87
CA THR A 757 -14.54 24.92 14.75
C THR A 757 -14.04 25.63 16.00
N LYS A 758 -13.79 24.86 17.07
CA LYS A 758 -13.19 25.35 18.32
C LYS A 758 -11.71 25.68 18.14
N HIS A 759 -11.03 24.93 17.27
CA HIS A 759 -9.59 24.97 16.97
C HIS A 759 -9.31 24.54 15.52
N LEU A 760 -8.26 25.08 14.91
CA LEU A 760 -7.80 24.71 13.56
C LEU A 760 -6.28 24.59 13.52
N ILE A 761 -5.75 23.60 12.79
CA ILE A 761 -4.29 23.35 12.70
C ILE A 761 -3.84 23.31 11.23
N GLY A 762 -3.00 24.26 10.84
CA GLY A 762 -2.36 24.32 9.53
C GLY A 762 -1.16 23.40 9.43
N ALA A 763 -1.40 22.16 9.00
CA ALA A 763 -0.38 21.19 8.56
C ALA A 763 -0.21 21.18 7.03
N ASP A 764 -0.57 22.29 6.36
CA ASP A 764 -0.70 22.47 4.91
C ASP A 764 0.61 22.91 4.19
N GLY A 765 1.73 22.88 4.92
CA GLY A 765 3.09 22.91 4.38
C GLY A 765 3.64 24.30 4.02
N ALA A 766 4.75 24.32 3.27
CA ALA A 766 5.55 25.54 3.03
C ALA A 766 4.74 26.73 2.48
N HIS A 767 3.70 26.47 1.68
CA HIS A 767 2.79 27.47 1.11
C HIS A 767 1.46 27.60 1.89
N SER A 768 1.46 27.28 3.19
CA SER A 768 0.30 27.26 4.08
C SER A 768 -0.66 28.42 3.86
N VAL A 769 -1.92 28.09 3.56
CA VAL A 769 -3.06 29.00 3.48
C VAL A 769 -3.43 29.48 4.87
N VAL A 770 -3.38 28.60 5.88
CA VAL A 770 -3.65 28.94 7.29
C VAL A 770 -2.72 30.05 7.76
N ARG A 771 -1.41 29.87 7.58
CA ARG A 771 -0.40 30.88 7.94
C ARG A 771 -0.66 32.21 7.24
N GLN A 772 -0.98 32.19 5.94
CA GLN A 772 -1.25 33.39 5.15
C GLN A 772 -2.50 34.14 5.60
N CYS A 773 -3.61 33.43 5.86
CA CYS A 773 -4.85 34.05 6.34
C CYS A 773 -4.68 34.68 7.74
N MET A 774 -3.84 34.07 8.59
CA MET A 774 -3.49 34.61 9.91
C MET A 774 -2.42 35.73 9.87
N GLY A 775 -1.94 36.13 8.68
CA GLY A 775 -0.92 37.18 8.53
C GLY A 775 0.50 36.80 8.97
N LEU A 776 0.71 35.55 9.40
CA LEU A 776 1.98 35.01 9.86
C LEU A 776 2.99 34.89 8.70
N LYS A 777 4.28 35.07 8.99
CA LYS A 777 5.34 35.15 7.98
C LYS A 777 6.49 34.20 8.32
N LEU A 778 7.00 33.51 7.29
CA LEU A 778 8.25 32.76 7.39
C LEU A 778 9.43 33.71 7.24
N GLU A 779 10.08 34.05 8.36
CA GLU A 779 11.29 34.85 8.42
C GLU A 779 12.53 33.99 8.20
N GLY A 780 13.50 34.46 7.42
CA GLY A 780 14.73 33.72 7.15
C GLY A 780 15.37 34.07 5.81
N GLN A 781 16.27 33.20 5.33
CA GLN A 781 17.06 33.43 4.13
C GLN A 781 16.98 32.24 3.18
N SER A 782 16.98 32.52 1.88
CA SER A 782 17.28 31.55 0.84
C SER A 782 18.77 31.60 0.52
N LEU A 783 19.37 30.44 0.29
CA LEU A 783 20.76 30.31 -0.18
C LEU A 783 20.77 29.99 -1.68
N ASP A 784 21.73 30.53 -2.41
CA ASP A 784 21.88 30.37 -3.87
C ASP A 784 22.38 28.98 -4.31
N HIS A 785 22.14 27.96 -3.49
CA HIS A 785 22.55 26.58 -3.71
C HIS A 785 21.33 25.71 -4.05
N ILE A 786 21.25 25.31 -5.32
CA ILE A 786 20.27 24.34 -5.81
C ILE A 786 20.86 22.93 -5.69
N TRP A 787 20.05 21.99 -5.20
CA TRP A 787 20.39 20.57 -5.10
C TRP A 787 19.44 19.76 -5.99
N GLY A 788 19.99 19.05 -6.96
CA GLY A 788 19.27 17.98 -7.66
C GLY A 788 19.17 16.76 -6.75
N VAL A 789 18.03 16.07 -6.80
CA VAL A 789 17.81 14.82 -6.06
C VAL A 789 17.24 13.79 -7.02
N VAL A 790 17.77 12.58 -6.99
CA VAL A 790 17.33 11.47 -7.84
C VAL A 790 17.33 10.16 -7.08
N ASP A 791 16.22 9.43 -7.19
CA ASP A 791 16.02 8.09 -6.64
C ASP A 791 16.14 7.11 -7.80
N LEU A 792 17.16 6.26 -7.78
CA LEU A 792 17.41 5.30 -8.85
C LEU A 792 18.05 3.98 -8.39
N VAL A 793 17.80 2.91 -9.15
CA VAL A 793 18.55 1.66 -9.05
C VAL A 793 19.88 1.82 -9.80
N VAL A 794 20.96 2.01 -9.03
CA VAL A 794 22.30 2.31 -9.54
C VAL A 794 23.04 1.04 -10.00
N ASP A 795 23.76 1.13 -11.12
CA ASP A 795 24.87 0.24 -11.48
C ASP A 795 26.20 1.01 -11.37
N THR A 796 27.14 0.50 -10.58
CA THR A 796 28.39 1.18 -10.23
C THR A 796 29.44 0.22 -9.67
N ASN A 797 30.72 0.58 -9.80
CA ASN A 797 31.82 -0.02 -9.03
C ASN A 797 32.25 0.81 -7.80
N PHE A 798 31.51 1.87 -7.44
CA PHE A 798 31.76 2.66 -6.22
C PHE A 798 31.49 1.80 -4.97
N PRO A 799 32.51 1.52 -4.13
CA PRO A 799 32.45 0.44 -3.15
C PRO A 799 31.55 0.73 -1.93
N ASP A 800 31.11 1.98 -1.75
CA ASP A 800 30.26 2.41 -0.65
C ASP A 800 28.86 2.85 -1.08
N ILE A 801 28.40 2.53 -2.30
CA ILE A 801 27.05 2.93 -2.80
C ILE A 801 25.88 2.45 -1.91
N ARG A 802 26.13 1.46 -1.03
CA ARG A 802 25.18 0.94 -0.03
C ARG A 802 25.43 1.43 1.40
N ARG A 803 26.29 2.44 1.59
CA ARG A 803 26.49 3.18 2.84
C ARG A 803 26.04 4.62 2.66
N ARG A 804 25.74 5.32 3.77
CA ARG A 804 25.61 6.78 3.77
C ARG A 804 26.95 7.38 3.39
N CYS A 805 27.01 8.19 2.33
CA CYS A 805 28.28 8.79 1.89
C CYS A 805 28.15 10.29 1.68
N ALA A 806 29.22 11.02 2.00
CA ALA A 806 29.46 12.36 1.49
C ALA A 806 30.74 12.33 0.65
N ILE A 807 30.62 12.78 -0.60
CA ILE A 807 31.68 12.79 -1.59
C ILE A 807 31.94 14.24 -1.96
N HIS A 808 33.14 14.73 -1.67
CA HIS A 808 33.64 15.99 -2.19
C HIS A 808 34.66 15.70 -3.29
N SER A 809 34.43 16.25 -4.48
CA SER A 809 35.26 16.04 -5.67
C SER A 809 35.53 17.37 -6.39
N PRO A 810 36.51 17.44 -7.29
CA PRO A 810 36.73 18.62 -8.14
C PRO A 810 35.53 18.97 -9.05
N ALA A 811 34.62 18.02 -9.32
CA ALA A 811 33.43 18.23 -10.14
C ALA A 811 32.20 18.74 -9.35
N GLY A 812 32.23 18.63 -8.02
CA GLY A 812 31.11 18.97 -7.14
C GLY A 812 31.02 18.09 -5.89
N SER A 813 29.99 18.33 -5.09
CA SER A 813 29.69 17.53 -3.88
C SER A 813 28.41 16.72 -4.06
N VAL A 814 28.46 15.45 -3.65
CA VAL A 814 27.35 14.49 -3.75
C VAL A 814 27.13 13.80 -2.40
N MET A 815 25.87 13.63 -1.99
CA MET A 815 25.50 12.77 -0.85
C MET A 815 24.76 11.53 -1.35
N VAL A 816 25.22 10.35 -0.93
CA VAL A 816 24.58 9.05 -1.21
C VAL A 816 23.77 8.62 -0.01
N ILE A 817 22.49 8.37 -0.22
CA ILE A 817 21.57 7.79 0.76
C ILE A 817 21.10 6.43 0.23
N PRO A 818 21.54 5.30 0.81
CA PRO A 818 21.00 3.99 0.44
C PRO A 818 19.53 3.91 0.87
N ARG A 819 18.68 3.32 0.02
CA ARG A 819 17.24 3.19 0.23
C ARG A 819 16.77 1.75 0.22
N GLU A 820 15.52 1.55 0.63
CA GLU A 820 14.83 0.26 0.79
C GLU A 820 14.80 -0.61 -0.47
N ARG A 821 14.34 -1.85 -0.29
CA ARG A 821 14.11 -2.79 -1.39
C ARG A 821 12.73 -2.55 -2.00
N ILE A 822 12.67 -2.23 -3.29
CA ILE A 822 11.43 -2.04 -4.04
C ILE A 822 10.83 -3.38 -4.51
N ALA A 823 9.61 -3.36 -5.05
CA ALA A 823 8.85 -4.57 -5.43
C ALA A 823 9.55 -5.49 -6.45
N THR A 824 10.50 -4.98 -7.23
CA THR A 824 11.34 -5.79 -8.15
C THR A 824 12.37 -6.66 -7.44
N GLY A 825 12.54 -6.49 -6.12
CA GLY A 825 13.62 -7.09 -5.33
C GLY A 825 14.94 -6.33 -5.41
N GLU A 826 15.00 -5.24 -6.19
CA GLU A 826 16.15 -4.35 -6.30
C GLU A 826 16.19 -3.34 -5.15
N TYR A 827 17.37 -2.76 -4.86
CA TYR A 827 17.53 -1.72 -3.85
C TYR A 827 17.64 -0.35 -4.50
N LEU A 828 16.77 0.56 -4.07
CA LEU A 828 16.79 1.96 -4.49
C LEU A 828 17.98 2.69 -3.86
N THR A 829 18.47 3.76 -4.48
CA THR A 829 19.49 4.66 -3.89
C THR A 829 19.11 6.09 -4.23
N ARG A 830 19.11 6.99 -3.23
CA ARG A 830 18.89 8.43 -3.42
C ARG A 830 20.24 9.15 -3.50
N LEU A 831 20.42 9.99 -4.51
CA LEU A 831 21.58 10.84 -4.69
C LEU A 831 21.17 12.32 -4.58
N TYR A 832 21.83 13.08 -3.71
CA TYR A 832 21.74 14.54 -3.67
C TYR A 832 22.98 15.13 -4.36
N VAL A 833 22.81 15.94 -5.40
CA VAL A 833 23.89 16.50 -6.22
C VAL A 833 23.82 18.03 -6.17
N LEU A 834 24.93 18.69 -5.79
CA LEU A 834 25.03 20.15 -5.81
C LEU A 834 25.10 20.66 -7.25
N VAL A 835 24.24 21.63 -7.61
CA VAL A 835 24.21 22.26 -8.95
C VAL A 835 24.79 23.68 -8.86
N PRO A 836 26.00 23.95 -9.39
CA PRO A 836 26.61 25.29 -9.31
C PRO A 836 26.01 26.30 -10.30
N GLY A 837 25.77 27.53 -9.84
CA GLY A 837 25.77 28.74 -10.68
C GLY A 837 24.51 29.07 -11.48
N ALA A 838 23.31 28.69 -11.03
CA ALA A 838 22.09 28.69 -11.85
C ALA A 838 20.91 29.58 -11.37
N VAL A 839 21.16 30.82 -10.92
CA VAL A 839 20.09 31.82 -10.65
C VAL A 839 20.51 33.23 -11.13
N ARG A 840 19.59 33.95 -11.79
CA ARG A 840 19.54 35.42 -11.84
C ARG A 840 18.37 35.88 -10.95
N PRO A 841 18.41 37.07 -10.32
CA PRO A 841 17.50 37.39 -9.21
C PRO A 841 16.00 37.41 -9.53
N ASP A 842 15.62 37.63 -10.78
CA ASP A 842 14.26 38.00 -11.17
C ASP A 842 13.60 36.94 -12.08
N GLY A 843 12.85 36.00 -11.50
CA GLY A 843 12.01 35.06 -12.25
C GLY A 843 11.61 33.80 -11.48
N ASN A 844 10.30 33.53 -11.37
CA ASN A 844 9.78 32.31 -10.73
C ASN A 844 9.89 31.05 -11.64
N ASP A 845 10.18 31.23 -12.93
CA ASP A 845 10.24 30.16 -13.92
C ASP A 845 11.69 29.78 -14.27
N VAL A 846 12.38 29.10 -13.33
CA VAL A 846 13.59 28.34 -13.68
C VAL A 846 13.14 27.02 -14.28
N ALA A 847 13.10 26.94 -15.61
CA ALA A 847 12.99 25.67 -16.32
C ALA A 847 14.14 24.76 -15.87
N ALA A 848 13.81 23.62 -15.25
CA ALA A 848 14.80 22.67 -14.79
C ALA A 848 15.66 22.21 -15.97
N PRO A 849 17.00 22.04 -15.80
CA PRO A 849 17.81 21.31 -16.75
C PRO A 849 17.23 19.92 -17.03
N GLY A 850 17.64 19.29 -18.13
CA GLY A 850 17.36 17.87 -18.39
C GLY A 850 17.70 17.01 -17.18
N GLY A 851 16.90 15.95 -16.95
CA GLY A 851 16.87 15.22 -15.68
C GLY A 851 18.26 14.83 -15.18
N PRO A 852 18.51 14.80 -13.86
CA PRO A 852 19.84 14.78 -13.24
C PRO A 852 20.74 13.58 -13.59
N THR A 853 20.27 12.60 -14.36
CA THR A 853 21.06 11.51 -14.96
C THR A 853 21.80 11.91 -16.24
N ASP A 854 21.30 12.90 -17.01
CA ASP A 854 22.01 13.50 -18.15
C ASP A 854 23.10 14.49 -17.70
N ASP A 855 23.07 14.92 -16.43
CA ASP A 855 24.05 15.85 -15.89
C ASP A 855 25.38 15.13 -15.62
N ALA A 856 26.28 15.21 -16.60
CA ALA A 856 27.61 14.60 -16.57
C ALA A 856 28.38 14.91 -15.27
N ARG A 857 28.10 16.06 -14.61
CA ARG A 857 28.70 16.46 -13.32
C ARG A 857 28.46 15.43 -12.21
N ALA A 858 27.30 14.76 -12.19
CA ALA A 858 27.01 13.72 -11.23
C ALA A 858 27.93 12.50 -11.45
N GLN A 859 28.14 12.08 -12.70
CA GLN A 859 29.03 10.98 -13.04
C GLN A 859 30.51 11.35 -12.82
N ASP A 860 30.89 12.60 -13.15
CA ASP A 860 32.22 13.15 -12.93
C ASP A 860 32.62 13.14 -11.44
N ALA A 861 31.68 13.41 -10.54
CA ALA A 861 31.92 13.43 -9.09
C ALA A 861 32.24 12.05 -8.49
N PHE A 862 31.88 10.96 -9.17
CA PHE A 862 32.26 9.58 -8.77
C PHE A 862 33.57 9.10 -9.40
N LYS A 863 34.19 9.82 -10.36
CA LYS A 863 35.44 9.37 -10.99
C LYS A 863 36.52 9.06 -9.94
N PRO A 864 37.31 7.97 -10.10
CA PRO A 864 37.41 7.08 -11.26
C PRO A 864 36.35 5.96 -11.32
N TYR A 865 35.39 5.91 -10.38
CA TYR A 865 34.28 4.96 -10.41
C TYR A 865 33.26 5.37 -11.47
N TYR A 866 32.59 4.39 -12.11
CA TYR A 866 31.47 4.67 -13.00
C TYR A 866 30.16 4.69 -12.21
N LEU A 867 29.23 5.55 -12.60
CA LEU A 867 27.89 5.62 -12.02
C LEU A 867 26.88 5.73 -13.17
N ARG A 868 25.89 4.85 -13.21
CA ARG A 868 24.79 4.91 -14.20
C ARG A 868 23.50 4.31 -13.65
N PRO A 869 22.32 4.66 -14.21
CA PRO A 869 21.11 3.88 -14.03
C PRO A 869 21.33 2.44 -14.51
N LYS A 870 20.81 1.45 -13.79
CA LYS A 870 20.99 0.02 -14.11
C LYS A 870 20.19 -0.44 -15.36
N ARG A 871 19.15 0.31 -15.70
CA ARG A 871 18.24 0.18 -16.85
C ARG A 871 17.63 1.56 -17.14
N GLU A 872 17.03 1.78 -18.31
CA GLU A 872 16.51 3.11 -18.69
C GLU A 872 15.40 3.59 -17.75
N ASP A 873 14.55 2.67 -17.30
CA ASP A 873 13.47 2.90 -16.34
C ASP A 873 13.90 2.70 -14.87
N ALA A 874 15.20 2.77 -14.57
CA ALA A 874 15.73 2.64 -13.21
C ALA A 874 15.59 3.90 -12.35
N VAL A 875 15.07 5.00 -12.88
CA VAL A 875 14.89 6.28 -12.17
C VAL A 875 13.44 6.38 -11.70
N ASP A 876 13.19 6.03 -10.44
CA ASP A 876 11.86 6.02 -9.82
C ASP A 876 11.32 7.45 -9.62
N TRP A 877 12.19 8.41 -9.30
CA TRP A 877 11.80 9.80 -9.00
C TRP A 877 12.97 10.78 -9.06
N TRP A 878 12.70 12.07 -9.34
CA TRP A 878 13.68 13.16 -9.19
C TRP A 878 13.02 14.51 -8.90
N ALA A 879 13.79 15.46 -8.36
CA ALA A 879 13.42 16.87 -8.21
C ALA A 879 14.65 17.78 -8.10
N ALA A 880 14.43 19.10 -8.09
CA ALA A 880 15.43 20.10 -7.68
C ALA A 880 14.90 20.91 -6.49
N TYR A 881 15.77 21.18 -5.51
CA TYR A 881 15.45 21.95 -4.30
C TYR A 881 16.38 23.16 -4.18
N GLN A 882 15.81 24.36 -4.03
CA GLN A 882 16.55 25.53 -3.55
C GLN A 882 16.52 25.54 -2.00
N ILE A 883 17.65 25.79 -1.35
CA ILE A 883 17.69 25.81 0.13
C ILE A 883 17.05 27.10 0.66
N GLY A 884 15.93 26.97 1.38
CA GLY A 884 15.29 28.04 2.13
C GLY A 884 15.21 27.72 3.62
N GLN A 885 15.98 28.43 4.44
CA GLN A 885 16.00 28.31 5.90
C GLN A 885 15.12 29.40 6.50
N ARG A 886 13.91 29.05 6.96
CA ARG A 886 12.89 30.01 7.42
C ARG A 886 12.04 29.47 8.57
N ILE A 887 11.52 30.35 9.42
CA ILE A 887 10.68 30.04 10.57
C ILE A 887 9.62 31.12 10.80
N SER A 888 8.44 30.74 11.29
CA SER A 888 7.43 31.67 11.79
C SER A 888 7.75 32.07 13.23
N PRO A 889 7.77 33.37 13.59
CA PRO A 889 8.04 33.79 14.97
C PRO A 889 6.96 33.30 15.95
N GLU A 890 5.72 33.14 15.46
CA GLU A 890 4.58 32.61 16.20
C GLU A 890 4.06 31.34 15.51
N PHE A 891 3.70 30.33 16.32
CA PHE A 891 3.11 29.06 15.90
C PHE A 891 1.62 28.96 16.31
N ILE A 892 1.14 29.88 17.16
CA ILE A 892 -0.20 29.92 17.75
C ILE A 892 -0.80 31.32 17.57
N VAL A 893 -2.02 31.39 17.06
CA VAL A 893 -2.85 32.61 17.01
C VAL A 893 -3.96 32.50 18.04
N LYS A 894 -4.14 33.56 18.82
CA LYS A 894 -5.07 33.60 19.95
C LYS A 894 -6.33 34.39 19.63
N ASP A 895 -7.43 34.07 20.30
CA ASP A 895 -8.65 34.91 20.34
C ASP A 895 -8.50 36.08 21.33
N SER A 896 -9.51 36.95 21.44
CA SER A 896 -9.54 38.08 22.36
C SER A 896 -9.48 37.70 23.86
N THR A 897 -9.73 36.43 24.19
CA THR A 897 -9.57 35.87 25.55
C THR A 897 -8.19 35.26 25.79
N GLY A 898 -7.31 35.30 24.79
CA GLY A 898 -5.96 34.76 24.85
C GLY A 898 -5.86 33.24 24.67
N VAL A 899 -6.96 32.54 24.37
CA VAL A 899 -6.93 31.10 24.07
C VAL A 899 -6.33 30.90 22.69
N GLY A 900 -5.33 30.02 22.55
CA GLY A 900 -4.79 29.63 21.24
C GLY A 900 -5.86 28.88 20.44
N ARG A 901 -6.20 29.37 19.23
CA ARG A 901 -7.28 28.86 18.37
C ARG A 901 -6.82 28.34 17.03
N VAL A 902 -5.86 29.03 16.41
CA VAL A 902 -5.28 28.60 15.14
C VAL A 902 -3.82 28.28 15.35
N PHE A 903 -3.45 27.05 15.07
CA PHE A 903 -2.09 26.52 15.18
C PHE A 903 -1.55 26.30 13.78
N ILE A 904 -0.22 26.26 13.63
CA ILE A 904 0.46 25.74 12.45
C ILE A 904 1.46 24.67 12.90
N ALA A 905 1.81 23.72 12.01
CA ALA A 905 2.75 22.63 12.33
C ALA A 905 3.66 22.25 11.14
N GLY A 906 4.89 21.81 11.43
CA GLY A 906 5.85 21.32 10.43
C GLY A 906 6.25 22.36 9.39
N ASP A 907 6.31 21.97 8.11
CA ASP A 907 6.58 22.83 6.95
C ASP A 907 5.75 24.15 6.90
N ALA A 908 4.59 24.21 7.56
CA ALA A 908 3.84 25.46 7.69
C ALA A 908 4.54 26.48 8.60
N CYS A 909 5.23 26.01 9.64
CA CYS A 909 5.97 26.78 10.63
C CYS A 909 7.43 27.03 10.25
N HIS A 910 8.12 26.04 9.70
CA HIS A 910 9.57 26.09 9.47
C HIS A 910 9.97 25.31 8.23
N THR A 911 10.99 25.80 7.52
CA THR A 911 11.59 25.14 6.37
C THR A 911 13.11 25.18 6.50
N HIS A 912 13.80 24.12 6.10
CA HIS A 912 15.25 24.00 6.20
C HIS A 912 15.80 23.10 5.06
N SER A 913 17.12 22.92 4.95
CA SER A 913 17.71 22.08 3.92
C SER A 913 17.42 20.58 4.14
N PRO A 914 17.33 19.76 3.07
CA PRO A 914 17.11 18.32 3.21
C PRO A 914 18.36 17.57 3.71
N LYS A 915 19.54 18.20 3.80
CA LYS A 915 20.84 17.55 4.07
C LYS A 915 20.85 16.73 5.36
N ALA A 916 20.09 17.15 6.36
CA ALA A 916 19.99 16.50 7.68
C ALA A 916 18.80 15.53 7.82
N GLY A 917 17.96 15.34 6.79
CA GLY A 917 16.81 14.42 6.84
C GLY A 917 15.66 14.84 7.78
N GLN A 918 15.64 16.08 8.29
CA GLN A 918 14.82 16.45 9.46
C GLN A 918 13.35 16.75 9.17
N GLY A 919 12.97 17.19 7.96
CA GLY A 919 11.69 17.88 7.73
C GLY A 919 10.46 17.08 8.16
N MET A 920 10.33 15.86 7.65
CA MET A 920 9.26 14.93 8.02
C MET A 920 9.30 14.56 9.51
N ASN A 921 10.49 14.29 10.06
CA ASN A 921 10.67 13.90 11.45
C ASN A 921 10.21 14.99 12.42
N VAL A 922 10.72 16.22 12.26
CA VAL A 922 10.39 17.36 13.13
C VAL A 922 8.93 17.76 12.96
N SER A 923 8.39 17.74 11.74
CA SER A 923 6.97 18.00 11.45
C SER A 923 6.01 17.03 12.15
N MET A 924 6.37 15.73 12.23
CA MET A 924 5.59 14.76 13.00
C MET A 924 5.76 14.94 14.50
N MET A 925 6.96 15.30 14.98
CA MET A 925 7.21 15.58 16.41
C MET A 925 6.51 16.86 16.91
N ASP A 926 6.31 17.86 16.04
CA ASP A 926 5.46 19.02 16.35
C ASP A 926 4.02 18.57 16.62
N SER A 927 3.47 17.78 15.71
CA SER A 927 2.11 17.25 15.78
C SER A 927 1.89 16.36 17.01
N TYR A 928 2.84 15.47 17.30
CA TYR A 928 2.82 14.58 18.47
C TYR A 928 2.87 15.35 19.80
N ASN A 929 3.64 16.44 19.87
CA ASN A 929 3.69 17.31 21.05
C ASN A 929 2.41 18.14 21.24
N LEU A 930 1.75 18.57 20.15
CA LEU A 930 0.50 19.32 20.20
C LEU A 930 -0.71 18.44 20.54
N ALA A 931 -0.74 17.20 20.03
CA ALA A 931 -1.91 16.33 20.09
C ALA A 931 -2.43 16.09 21.52
N TRP A 932 -1.55 15.75 22.47
CA TRP A 932 -1.98 15.46 23.84
C TRP A 932 -2.48 16.72 24.56
N LYS A 933 -1.84 17.87 24.29
CA LYS A 933 -2.22 19.18 24.86
C LYS A 933 -3.60 19.61 24.35
N LEU A 934 -3.87 19.44 23.06
CA LEU A 934 -5.20 19.66 22.47
C LEU A 934 -6.24 18.70 23.04
N ALA A 935 -5.96 17.40 23.10
CA ALA A 935 -6.90 16.42 23.64
C ALA A 935 -7.27 16.71 25.11
N TYR A 936 -6.30 17.15 25.93
CA TYR A 936 -6.56 17.54 27.32
C TYR A 936 -7.43 18.78 27.40
N HIS A 937 -7.18 19.80 26.57
CA HIS A 937 -7.98 21.01 26.54
C HIS A 937 -9.41 20.75 26.03
N ILE A 938 -9.57 19.99 24.94
CA ILE A 938 -10.85 19.69 24.31
C ILE A 938 -11.74 18.84 25.23
N ASN A 939 -11.17 17.83 25.91
CA ASN A 939 -11.88 16.98 26.85
C ASN A 939 -12.03 17.59 28.26
N GLY A 940 -11.67 18.87 28.46
CA GLY A 940 -11.77 19.54 29.76
C GLY A 940 -10.85 18.99 30.85
N LEU A 941 -9.82 18.21 30.49
CA LEU A 941 -8.90 17.57 31.43
C LEU A 941 -7.89 18.55 32.04
N THR A 942 -7.65 19.70 31.41
CA THR A 942 -6.79 20.78 31.91
C THR A 942 -7.36 21.45 33.17
N PRO A 943 -6.54 21.83 34.16
CA PRO A 943 -6.99 22.58 35.33
C PRO A 943 -7.77 23.84 34.96
N ALA A 944 -8.84 24.13 35.70
CA ALA A 944 -9.48 25.43 35.66
C ALA A 944 -8.51 26.52 36.17
N PRO A 945 -8.37 27.65 35.47
CA PRO A 945 -7.52 28.75 35.92
C PRO A 945 -8.10 29.43 37.16
N SER A 946 -7.22 29.90 38.06
CA SER A 946 -7.61 30.60 39.30
C SER A 946 -8.40 31.88 39.06
N ASP A 947 -8.21 32.49 37.88
CA ASP A 947 -8.99 33.62 37.37
C ASP A 947 -9.64 33.19 36.04
N PRO A 948 -10.98 33.14 35.93
CA PRO A 948 -11.67 32.76 34.70
C PRO A 948 -11.41 33.66 33.47
N SER A 949 -10.78 34.82 33.66
CA SER A 949 -10.35 35.71 32.57
C SER A 949 -8.95 35.40 32.02
N VAL A 950 -8.19 34.48 32.66
CA VAL A 950 -6.86 34.05 32.22
C VAL A 950 -6.95 32.62 31.68
N PRO A 951 -6.63 32.36 30.40
CA PRO A 951 -6.73 31.02 29.82
C PRO A 951 -5.65 30.07 30.39
N ASN A 952 -5.94 28.76 30.40
CA ASN A 952 -4.94 27.76 30.83
C ASN A 952 -3.74 27.74 29.85
N PRO A 953 -2.50 27.97 30.32
CA PRO A 953 -1.33 28.12 29.45
C PRO A 953 -0.77 26.81 28.86
N LEU A 954 -1.39 25.63 29.09
CA LEU A 954 -0.88 24.36 28.57
C LEU A 954 -0.72 24.36 27.05
N LEU A 955 -1.63 25.00 26.31
CA LEU A 955 -1.52 25.09 24.84
C LEU A 955 -0.34 25.96 24.40
N ASP A 956 -0.02 27.03 25.14
CA ASP A 956 1.10 27.94 24.82
C ASP A 956 2.46 27.24 24.90
N THR A 957 2.56 26.18 25.72
CA THR A 957 3.76 25.34 25.80
C THR A 957 4.13 24.71 24.46
N TYR A 958 3.18 24.53 23.52
CA TYR A 958 3.50 24.07 22.16
C TYR A 958 4.46 25.03 21.45
N GLN A 959 4.20 26.34 21.50
CA GLN A 959 5.09 27.34 20.89
C GLN A 959 6.44 27.38 21.62
N ILE A 960 6.42 27.44 22.96
CA ILE A 960 7.63 27.50 23.81
C ILE A 960 8.58 26.32 23.52
N GLU A 961 8.01 25.12 23.29
CA GLU A 961 8.77 23.90 23.05
C GLU A 961 9.18 23.71 21.58
N ARG A 962 8.29 23.99 20.63
CA ARG A 962 8.48 23.63 19.22
C ARG A 962 9.11 24.74 18.38
N GLN A 963 8.83 26.01 18.67
CA GLN A 963 9.51 27.14 18.02
C GLN A 963 11.00 27.15 18.38
N ALA A 964 11.33 26.96 19.66
CA ALA A 964 12.72 26.89 20.12
C ALA A 964 13.51 25.75 19.47
N ASN A 965 12.89 24.58 19.31
CA ASN A 965 13.50 23.45 18.59
C ASN A 965 13.69 23.75 17.09
N ALA A 966 12.69 24.33 16.42
CA ALA A 966 12.81 24.69 15.01
C ALA A 966 13.88 25.77 14.77
N GLN A 967 14.06 26.70 15.72
CA GLN A 967 15.15 27.67 15.68
C GLN A 967 16.52 27.00 15.83
N GLN A 968 16.70 26.09 16.80
CA GLN A 968 17.93 25.31 16.97
C GLN A 968 18.25 24.47 15.72
N LEU A 969 17.23 23.87 15.09
CA LEU A 969 17.35 23.15 13.82
C LEU A 969 17.89 24.04 12.69
N ILE A 970 17.36 25.26 12.56
CA ILE A 970 17.78 26.21 11.54
C ILE A 970 19.20 26.74 11.81
N ASP A 971 19.56 27.01 13.06
CA ASP A 971 20.91 27.46 13.40
C ASP A 971 21.95 26.34 13.26
N PHE A 972 21.56 25.08 13.42
CA PHE A 972 22.36 23.91 13.05
C PHE A 972 22.46 23.76 11.52
N ASP A 973 21.34 23.73 10.80
CA ASP A 973 21.31 23.55 9.34
C ASP A 973 22.01 24.70 8.60
N ARG A 974 22.03 25.92 9.15
CA ARG A 974 22.85 27.03 8.63
C ARG A 974 24.35 26.70 8.69
N LYS A 975 24.86 26.33 9.87
CA LYS A 975 26.26 25.92 10.07
C LYS A 975 26.61 24.73 9.16
N PHE A 976 25.83 23.66 9.24
CA PHE A 976 26.06 22.45 8.46
C PHE A 976 25.95 22.70 6.95
N SER A 977 25.02 23.56 6.51
CA SER A 977 24.89 23.87 5.08
C SER A 977 26.09 24.60 4.52
N THR A 978 26.63 25.61 5.21
CA THR A 978 27.85 26.33 4.80
C THR A 978 29.06 25.39 4.75
N ILE A 979 29.21 24.52 5.75
CA ILE A 979 30.29 23.52 5.79
C ILE A 979 30.20 22.56 4.59
N PHE A 980 28.99 22.16 4.19
CA PHE A 980 28.77 21.19 3.10
C PHE A 980 28.77 21.80 1.68
N SER A 981 28.63 23.13 1.53
CA SER A 981 28.65 23.80 0.21
C SER A 981 29.90 24.65 -0.05
N GLY A 982 30.77 24.84 0.94
CA GLY A 982 32.06 25.50 0.74
C GLY A 982 32.99 24.71 -0.20
N GLN A 983 33.68 25.41 -1.11
CA GLN A 983 34.79 24.83 -1.85
C GLN A 983 35.98 24.66 -0.90
N VAL A 984 36.42 23.42 -0.68
CA VAL A 984 37.48 23.07 0.29
C VAL A 984 38.88 23.51 -0.19
N ASP A 985 39.01 23.86 -1.48
CA ASP A 985 40.29 24.12 -2.15
C ASP A 985 40.62 25.61 -2.34
N THR A 986 40.45 26.44 -1.29
CA THR A 986 41.23 27.70 -1.17
C THR A 986 41.90 27.79 0.20
N ALA A 987 43.17 28.21 0.21
CA ALA A 987 44.03 28.13 1.40
C ALA A 987 43.59 29.03 2.59
N ASP A 988 42.71 30.01 2.33
CA ASP A 988 42.24 30.99 3.32
C ASP A 988 40.80 30.74 3.82
N SER A 989 40.08 29.75 3.27
CA SER A 989 38.73 29.35 3.73
C SER A 989 38.77 28.14 4.66
N GLY A 990 39.56 28.25 5.74
CA GLY A 990 39.96 27.13 6.59
C GLY A 990 38.82 26.50 7.42
N LEU A 991 38.44 25.27 7.05
CA LEU A 991 37.78 24.30 7.92
C LEU A 991 38.38 22.91 7.66
N SER A 992 39.00 22.33 8.68
CA SER A 992 39.67 21.03 8.59
C SER A 992 38.69 19.86 8.52
N HIS A 993 39.19 18.69 8.10
CA HIS A 993 38.41 17.44 8.18
C HIS A 993 38.03 17.08 9.63
N ALA A 994 38.84 17.48 10.61
CA ALA A 994 38.54 17.29 12.02
C ALA A 994 37.35 18.15 12.45
N GLU A 995 37.32 19.44 12.06
CA GLU A 995 36.20 20.34 12.38
C GLU A 995 34.90 19.96 11.67
N PHE A 996 34.98 19.44 10.44
CA PHE A 996 33.83 18.82 9.77
C PHE A 996 33.27 17.67 10.60
N VAL A 997 34.10 16.68 10.94
CA VAL A 997 33.68 15.48 11.68
C VAL A 997 33.21 15.83 13.10
N GLN A 998 33.87 16.79 13.77
CA GLN A 998 33.44 17.28 15.08
C GLN A 998 32.09 18.00 15.02
N THR A 999 31.86 18.85 14.01
CA THR A 999 30.57 19.55 13.84
C THR A 999 29.46 18.57 13.48
N PHE A 1000 29.75 17.56 12.65
CA PHE A 1000 28.83 16.47 12.35
C PHE A 1000 28.47 15.66 13.60
N ASN A 1001 29.46 15.19 14.37
CA ASN A 1001 29.26 14.42 15.59
C ASN A 1001 28.49 15.22 16.67
N THR A 1002 28.79 16.51 16.82
CA THR A 1002 28.05 17.41 17.73
C THR A 1002 26.60 17.64 17.24
N GLY A 1003 26.42 17.74 15.91
CA GLY A 1003 25.11 17.87 15.27
C GLY A 1003 24.22 16.63 15.39
N ASN A 1004 24.80 15.43 15.39
CA ASN A 1004 24.04 14.17 15.39
C ASN A 1004 23.25 13.93 16.70
N GLY A 1005 23.67 14.57 17.80
CA GLY A 1005 22.84 14.65 19.00
C GLY A 1005 21.49 15.33 18.74
N PHE A 1006 21.47 16.37 17.92
CA PHE A 1006 20.24 17.07 17.54
C PHE A 1006 19.49 16.38 16.39
N THR A 1007 20.17 15.98 15.31
CA THR A 1007 19.50 15.40 14.11
C THR A 1007 18.88 14.02 14.36
N SER A 1008 19.37 13.25 15.33
CA SER A 1008 18.69 12.01 15.77
C SER A 1008 17.32 12.26 16.42
N GLY A 1009 16.99 13.52 16.75
CA GLY A 1009 15.87 13.93 17.59
C GLY A 1009 16.04 13.55 19.06
N CYS A 1010 17.09 12.80 19.42
CA CYS A 1010 17.29 12.23 20.74
C CYS A 1010 17.89 13.22 21.76
N GLY A 1011 18.61 14.24 21.28
CA GLY A 1011 19.26 15.28 22.08
C GLY A 1011 18.46 16.57 22.26
N VAL A 1012 17.16 16.57 21.91
CA VAL A 1012 16.23 17.68 22.21
C VAL A 1012 16.15 17.92 23.73
N GLU A 1013 16.11 19.18 24.13
CA GLU A 1013 15.85 19.61 25.51
C GLU A 1013 14.85 20.78 25.51
N TYR A 1014 13.67 20.58 26.08
CA TYR A 1014 12.68 21.65 26.25
C TYR A 1014 13.08 22.61 27.37
N ASN A 1015 12.88 23.91 27.14
CA ASN A 1015 13.10 24.97 28.13
C ASN A 1015 12.16 24.84 29.34
N PRO A 1016 12.51 25.41 30.51
CA PRO A 1016 11.63 25.47 31.67
C PRO A 1016 10.25 26.05 31.33
N SER A 1017 9.20 25.43 31.84
CA SER A 1017 7.80 25.82 31.64
C SER A 1017 6.92 25.13 32.69
N MET A 1018 5.60 25.40 32.70
CA MET A 1018 4.66 24.70 33.59
C MET A 1018 4.67 23.17 33.45
N ILE A 1019 5.13 22.64 32.30
CA ILE A 1019 5.26 21.20 32.05
C ILE A 1019 6.73 20.73 31.96
N VAL A 1020 7.67 21.57 32.38
CA VAL A 1020 9.11 21.31 32.49
C VAL A 1020 9.63 22.01 33.75
N ALA A 1021 9.40 21.40 34.92
CA ALA A 1021 9.81 21.94 36.21
C ALA A 1021 11.28 21.59 36.49
N ARG A 1022 12.14 22.60 36.62
CA ARG A 1022 13.58 22.45 36.96
C ARG A 1022 13.97 23.09 38.29
N GLU A 1023 13.00 23.64 39.02
CA GLU A 1023 13.20 24.32 40.30
C GLU A 1023 12.59 23.47 41.40
N PHE A 1024 13.38 23.18 42.43
CA PHE A 1024 12.97 22.36 43.57
C PHE A 1024 12.32 23.24 44.66
N PRO A 1025 11.31 22.73 45.40
CA PRO A 1025 10.71 23.45 46.52
C PRO A 1025 11.73 23.79 47.62
N PRO A 1026 11.55 24.88 48.40
CA PRO A 1026 12.43 25.22 49.51
C PRO A 1026 12.45 24.14 50.60
N GLY A 1027 13.48 23.28 50.56
CA GLY A 1027 13.66 22.16 51.49
C GLY A 1027 13.94 20.83 50.79
N SER A 1028 13.49 20.67 49.54
CA SER A 1028 13.80 19.51 48.69
C SER A 1028 15.11 19.73 47.93
N SER A 1029 15.83 18.65 47.60
CA SER A 1029 17.05 18.67 46.80
C SER A 1029 16.90 17.89 45.49
N ASP A 1030 17.86 18.02 44.58
CA ASP A 1030 17.91 17.20 43.37
C ASP A 1030 18.39 15.78 43.73
N PRO A 1031 17.56 14.73 43.57
CA PRO A 1031 17.97 13.36 43.85
C PRO A 1031 18.95 12.80 42.79
N ILE A 1032 19.13 13.50 41.67
CA ILE A 1032 19.90 13.02 40.52
C ILE A 1032 21.38 13.40 40.64
N GLN A 1033 22.24 12.41 40.41
CA GLN A 1033 23.68 12.53 40.39
C GLN A 1033 24.21 12.48 38.95
N GLY A 1034 25.16 13.37 38.65
CA GLY A 1034 25.81 13.45 37.34
C GLY A 1034 25.18 14.47 36.39
N THR A 1035 25.83 14.67 35.24
CA THR A 1035 25.47 15.71 34.26
C THR A 1035 25.42 15.24 32.81
N ASP A 1036 25.57 13.93 32.55
CA ASP A 1036 25.48 13.38 31.20
C ASP A 1036 24.03 13.01 30.84
N TYR A 1037 23.24 14.05 30.63
CA TYR A 1037 21.83 13.94 30.24
C TYR A 1037 21.62 13.44 28.80
N LEU A 1038 22.70 13.17 28.05
CA LEU A 1038 22.66 12.46 26.77
C LEU A 1038 22.88 10.96 26.96
N ALA A 1039 23.67 10.56 27.96
CA ALA A 1039 23.87 9.16 28.32
C ALA A 1039 22.70 8.51 29.06
N GLY A 1040 21.81 9.29 29.68
CA GLY A 1040 20.55 8.81 30.27
C GLY A 1040 20.07 9.54 31.52
N VAL A 1041 20.95 10.31 32.17
CA VAL A 1041 20.68 10.96 33.46
C VAL A 1041 19.38 11.76 33.43
N LEU A 1042 18.49 11.52 34.40
CA LEU A 1042 17.16 12.11 34.41
C LEU A 1042 17.21 13.64 34.48
N ARG A 1043 16.42 14.30 33.63
CA ARG A 1043 16.38 15.76 33.55
C ARG A 1043 15.05 16.25 32.96
N PRO A 1044 14.28 17.06 33.70
CA PRO A 1044 13.06 17.68 33.18
C PRO A 1044 13.33 18.44 31.87
N GLY A 1045 12.53 18.13 30.85
CA GLY A 1045 12.67 18.65 29.48
C GLY A 1045 13.45 17.73 28.54
N ARG A 1046 14.06 16.64 29.02
CA ARG A 1046 14.59 15.54 28.18
C ARG A 1046 13.54 14.44 27.99
N ARG A 1047 13.66 13.65 26.92
CA ARG A 1047 12.92 12.38 26.76
C ARG A 1047 13.41 11.36 27.80
N LEU A 1048 12.57 10.40 28.21
CA LEU A 1048 13.06 9.25 28.96
C LEU A 1048 13.89 8.33 28.04
N LEU A 1049 15.13 8.04 28.44
CA LEU A 1049 15.98 7.08 27.74
C LEU A 1049 15.43 5.67 27.90
N ASN A 1050 15.52 4.86 26.85
CA ASN A 1050 15.21 3.44 26.94
C ASN A 1050 16.28 2.67 27.72
N VAL A 1051 15.85 1.94 28.75
CA VAL A 1051 16.65 0.97 29.52
C VAL A 1051 15.93 -0.38 29.49
N LYS A 1052 16.70 -1.47 29.46
CA LYS A 1052 16.18 -2.84 29.54
C LYS A 1052 16.02 -3.29 30.98
N LEU A 1053 14.82 -3.76 31.29
CA LEU A 1053 14.38 -4.17 32.62
C LEU A 1053 13.88 -5.62 32.58
N MET A 1054 14.00 -6.32 33.70
CA MET A 1054 13.36 -7.63 33.86
C MET A 1054 12.06 -7.44 34.65
N ARG A 1055 10.91 -7.83 34.09
CA ARG A 1055 9.63 -7.74 34.79
C ARG A 1055 9.61 -8.71 35.97
N HIS A 1056 9.24 -8.23 37.14
CA HIS A 1056 9.31 -9.01 38.38
C HIS A 1056 8.29 -10.16 38.40
N ALA A 1057 7.11 -9.98 37.77
CA ALA A 1057 6.02 -10.95 37.81
C ALA A 1057 6.28 -12.28 37.07
N ASP A 1058 7.09 -12.25 36.00
CA ASP A 1058 7.27 -13.38 35.09
C ASP A 1058 8.69 -13.51 34.51
N GLY A 1059 9.63 -12.66 34.95
CA GLY A 1059 11.01 -12.60 34.44
C GLY A 1059 11.12 -12.07 33.00
N TRP A 1060 10.05 -11.52 32.41
CA TRP A 1060 10.11 -11.13 31.00
C TRP A 1060 10.99 -9.89 30.78
N HIS A 1061 11.97 -10.01 29.88
CA HIS A 1061 12.84 -8.90 29.50
C HIS A 1061 12.05 -7.88 28.67
N ARG A 1062 11.99 -6.63 29.13
CA ARG A 1062 11.26 -5.53 28.50
C ARG A 1062 12.16 -4.32 28.27
N ASP A 1063 11.88 -3.57 27.21
CA ASP A 1063 12.36 -2.21 27.04
C ASP A 1063 11.39 -1.26 27.79
N ILE A 1064 11.87 -0.39 28.68
CA ILE A 1064 11.00 0.50 29.49
C ILE A 1064 10.07 1.39 28.64
N GLN A 1065 10.46 1.71 27.39
CA GLN A 1065 9.61 2.46 26.47
C GLN A 1065 8.36 1.68 26.01
N ASP A 1066 8.28 0.37 26.27
CA ASP A 1066 7.08 -0.43 25.97
C ASP A 1066 5.88 -0.09 26.89
N ASP A 1067 6.11 0.45 28.10
CA ASP A 1067 5.04 0.91 29.01
C ASP A 1067 4.64 2.38 28.75
N LEU A 1068 5.32 3.05 27.82
CA LEU A 1068 5.05 4.44 27.41
C LEU A 1068 4.11 4.49 26.19
N GLU A 1069 3.17 3.55 26.06
CA GLU A 1069 2.23 3.51 24.94
C GLU A 1069 1.53 4.87 24.74
N SER A 1070 1.53 5.37 23.50
CA SER A 1070 1.00 6.67 23.08
C SER A 1070 -0.53 6.72 23.20
N THR A 1071 -1.00 6.83 24.44
CA THR A 1071 -2.40 6.75 24.89
C THR A 1071 -2.91 8.05 25.53
N GLY A 1072 -2.07 9.10 25.54
CA GLY A 1072 -2.40 10.39 26.14
C GLY A 1072 -2.20 10.45 27.65
N ARG A 1073 -1.72 9.37 28.29
CA ARG A 1073 -1.62 9.25 29.75
C ARG A 1073 -0.27 9.72 30.28
N PHE A 1074 -0.24 10.20 31.51
CA PHE A 1074 1.01 10.42 32.26
C PHE A 1074 1.53 9.10 32.85
N ARG A 1075 2.82 9.07 33.19
CA ARG A 1075 3.45 8.02 34.01
C ARG A 1075 4.14 8.62 35.22
N VAL A 1076 4.09 7.92 36.35
CA VAL A 1076 4.95 8.18 37.51
C VAL A 1076 5.97 7.06 37.59
N LEU A 1077 7.20 7.34 37.19
CA LEU A 1077 8.33 6.43 37.36
C LEU A 1077 8.78 6.51 38.82
N CYS A 1078 8.60 5.43 39.56
CA CYS A 1078 9.05 5.25 40.93
C CYS A 1078 10.30 4.36 40.93
N LEU A 1079 11.46 4.97 41.14
CA LEU A 1079 12.72 4.29 41.40
C LEU A 1079 12.81 4.14 42.92
N THR A 1080 12.49 2.96 43.46
CA THR A 1080 12.47 2.72 44.92
C THR A 1080 13.87 2.76 45.52
N SER A 1081 13.98 2.76 46.85
CA SER A 1081 15.27 2.59 47.52
C SER A 1081 15.54 1.10 47.82
N SER A 1082 16.75 0.79 48.29
CA SER A 1082 17.14 -0.52 48.83
C SER A 1082 16.32 -0.95 50.06
N ASP A 1083 15.56 -0.05 50.68
CA ASP A 1083 14.66 -0.30 51.82
C ASP A 1083 13.26 -0.84 51.45
N LEU A 1084 13.06 -1.31 50.20
CA LEU A 1084 11.78 -1.81 49.69
C LEU A 1084 11.08 -2.86 50.59
N LEU A 1085 11.84 -3.64 51.35
CA LEU A 1085 11.33 -4.71 52.24
C LEU A 1085 11.09 -4.24 53.70
N ASP A 1086 11.18 -2.94 53.97
CA ASP A 1086 10.75 -2.33 55.23
C ASP A 1086 9.35 -1.72 55.03
N PRO A 1087 8.28 -2.27 55.64
CA PRO A 1087 6.94 -1.71 55.56
C PRO A 1087 6.80 -0.29 56.17
N SER A 1088 7.83 0.19 56.89
CA SER A 1088 7.95 1.55 57.41
C SER A 1088 9.00 2.40 56.67
N GLY A 1089 9.68 1.84 55.67
CA GLY A 1089 10.71 2.49 54.88
C GLY A 1089 10.19 3.56 53.90
N ALA A 1090 11.11 4.35 53.35
CA ALA A 1090 10.82 5.38 52.36
C ALA A 1090 10.11 4.81 51.13
N SER A 1091 10.52 3.62 50.66
CA SER A 1091 9.88 2.95 49.52
C SER A 1091 8.41 2.62 49.76
N ALA A 1092 8.05 2.08 50.93
CA ALA A 1092 6.67 1.73 51.25
C ALA A 1092 5.78 2.99 51.32
N ASN A 1093 6.21 3.99 52.09
CA ASN A 1093 5.49 5.26 52.22
C ASN A 1093 5.33 5.99 50.86
N ALA A 1094 6.34 5.94 50.00
CA ALA A 1094 6.29 6.54 48.66
C ALA A 1094 5.32 5.82 47.73
N LEU A 1095 5.27 4.49 47.77
CA LEU A 1095 4.38 3.67 46.94
C LEU A 1095 2.91 3.88 47.32
N ASP A 1096 2.58 3.80 48.61
CA ASP A 1096 1.25 4.10 49.12
C ASP A 1096 0.85 5.55 48.80
N GLY A 1097 1.78 6.49 48.96
CA GLY A 1097 1.59 7.90 48.63
C GLY A 1097 1.30 8.15 47.15
N VAL A 1098 2.07 7.54 46.24
CA VAL A 1098 1.88 7.67 44.78
C VAL A 1098 0.55 7.07 44.33
N VAL A 1099 0.13 5.93 44.88
CA VAL A 1099 -1.19 5.35 44.56
C VAL A 1099 -2.32 6.24 45.10
N THR A 1100 -2.24 6.64 46.37
CA THR A 1100 -3.22 7.56 47.01
C THR A 1100 -3.30 8.93 46.30
N MET A 1101 -2.20 9.39 45.70
CA MET A 1101 -2.16 10.58 44.86
C MET A 1101 -2.89 10.35 43.54
N ILE A 1102 -2.60 9.25 42.83
CA ILE A 1102 -3.20 8.93 41.52
C ILE A 1102 -4.73 8.80 41.62
N GLU A 1103 -5.27 8.29 42.73
CA GLU A 1103 -6.72 8.21 42.94
C GLU A 1103 -7.45 9.56 43.02
N ARG A 1104 -6.73 10.68 43.19
CA ARG A 1104 -7.27 12.05 43.19
C ARG A 1104 -7.44 12.63 41.77
N PHE A 1105 -6.88 11.97 40.77
CA PHE A 1105 -6.97 12.38 39.36
C PHE A 1105 -7.97 11.49 38.61
N PRO A 1106 -8.44 11.91 37.42
CA PRO A 1106 -9.30 11.09 36.57
C PRO A 1106 -8.74 9.68 36.36
N LYS A 1107 -9.57 8.67 36.60
CA LYS A 1107 -9.15 7.26 36.54
C LYS A 1107 -8.52 6.92 35.20
N SER A 1108 -7.45 6.12 35.26
CA SER A 1108 -6.65 5.68 34.09
C SER A 1108 -5.93 6.79 33.33
N LEU A 1109 -5.87 8.04 33.82
CA LEU A 1109 -5.11 9.12 33.16
C LEU A 1109 -3.63 9.18 33.57
N ILE A 1110 -3.29 8.56 34.70
CA ILE A 1110 -1.94 8.47 35.27
C ILE A 1110 -1.69 7.01 35.70
N GLU A 1111 -0.51 6.47 35.41
CA GLU A 1111 -0.13 5.10 35.81
C GLU A 1111 1.27 5.07 36.45
N PRO A 1112 1.50 4.28 37.52
CA PRO A 1112 2.84 4.06 38.06
C PRO A 1112 3.65 3.07 37.20
N ILE A 1113 4.94 3.32 37.04
CA ILE A 1113 5.95 2.34 36.60
C ILE A 1113 6.94 2.22 37.74
N ILE A 1114 7.12 1.03 38.31
CA ILE A 1114 7.92 0.84 39.53
C ILE A 1114 9.15 0.01 39.17
N VAL A 1115 10.33 0.54 39.49
CA VAL A 1115 11.61 -0.11 39.20
C VAL A 1115 12.40 -0.23 40.50
N HIS A 1116 12.69 -1.44 40.96
CA HIS A 1116 13.44 -1.67 42.20
C HIS A 1116 14.96 -1.78 41.95
N PRO A 1117 15.80 -1.32 42.90
CA PRO A 1117 17.24 -1.54 42.87
C PRO A 1117 17.58 -2.96 43.34
N ARG A 1118 18.87 -3.25 43.46
CA ARG A 1118 19.33 -4.50 44.07
C ARG A 1118 19.10 -4.46 45.59
N VAL A 1119 18.34 -5.43 46.09
CA VAL A 1119 18.10 -5.64 47.52
C VAL A 1119 19.04 -6.76 48.03
N GLU A 1120 19.46 -6.71 49.30
CA GLU A 1120 20.41 -7.68 49.87
C GLU A 1120 19.87 -9.11 49.98
N LYS A 1121 18.55 -9.29 49.96
CA LYS A 1121 17.86 -10.57 50.16
C LYS A 1121 16.93 -10.85 48.97
N PRO A 1122 16.74 -12.13 48.57
CA PRO A 1122 15.59 -12.50 47.76
C PRO A 1122 14.30 -12.24 48.55
N PHE A 1123 13.22 -11.96 47.83
CA PHE A 1123 11.92 -11.59 48.37
C PHE A 1123 10.81 -12.06 47.45
N GLU A 1124 9.63 -12.32 48.01
CA GLU A 1124 8.41 -12.72 47.32
C GLU A 1124 7.39 -11.57 47.27
N TRP A 1125 6.22 -11.79 46.66
CA TRP A 1125 5.14 -10.80 46.61
C TRP A 1125 4.61 -10.38 48.00
N ASP A 1126 4.69 -11.26 48.99
CA ASP A 1126 4.23 -11.01 50.37
C ASP A 1126 5.24 -10.16 51.20
N ASP A 1127 6.46 -9.94 50.68
CA ASP A 1127 7.53 -9.18 51.34
C ASP A 1127 7.56 -7.69 50.90
N ILE A 1128 6.69 -7.27 49.97
CA ILE A 1128 6.61 -5.91 49.42
C ILE A 1128 5.23 -5.27 49.63
N PRO A 1129 5.09 -3.94 49.51
CA PRO A 1129 3.79 -3.28 49.73
C PRO A 1129 2.69 -3.79 48.78
N ASP A 1130 1.55 -4.20 49.36
CA ASP A 1130 0.37 -4.74 48.66
C ASP A 1130 -0.06 -3.89 47.44
N VAL A 1131 0.07 -2.56 47.54
CA VAL A 1131 -0.28 -1.62 46.47
C VAL A 1131 0.47 -1.85 45.17
N VAL A 1132 1.69 -2.43 45.22
CA VAL A 1132 2.45 -2.82 44.02
C VAL A 1132 1.70 -3.93 43.28
N LYS A 1133 1.27 -4.97 43.99
CA LYS A 1133 0.50 -6.09 43.43
C LYS A 1133 -0.88 -5.63 42.94
N GLN A 1134 -1.53 -4.70 43.64
CA GLN A 1134 -2.88 -4.23 43.30
C GLN A 1134 -2.93 -3.26 42.10
N HIS A 1135 -1.93 -2.37 41.93
CA HIS A 1135 -1.98 -1.29 40.92
C HIS A 1135 -0.90 -1.38 39.83
N ALA A 1136 0.12 -2.22 40.02
CA ALA A 1136 1.34 -2.19 39.22
C ALA A 1136 2.01 -3.56 38.99
N GLU A 1137 1.34 -4.70 39.25
CA GLU A 1137 1.91 -6.06 39.11
C GLU A 1137 2.72 -6.25 37.82
N MET A 1138 2.11 -5.92 36.68
CA MET A 1138 2.71 -6.10 35.34
C MET A 1138 3.59 -4.92 34.89
N ARG A 1139 3.75 -3.90 35.76
CA ARG A 1139 4.58 -2.69 35.61
C ARG A 1139 5.61 -2.55 36.76
N PHE A 1140 5.92 -3.66 37.45
CA PHE A 1140 6.94 -3.76 38.49
C PHE A 1140 8.17 -4.50 37.95
N TYR A 1141 9.34 -3.88 38.12
CA TYR A 1141 10.56 -4.23 37.39
C TYR A 1141 11.81 -4.28 38.26
N ASN A 1142 12.69 -5.23 37.96
CA ASN A 1142 14.07 -5.27 38.38
C ASN A 1142 14.91 -4.35 37.48
N GLY A 1143 15.59 -3.37 38.09
CA GLY A 1143 16.40 -2.35 37.40
C GLY A 1143 17.91 -2.56 37.46
N TYR A 1144 18.40 -3.80 37.63
CA TYR A 1144 19.84 -4.07 37.75
C TYR A 1144 20.36 -5.35 37.06
N ASP A 1145 19.52 -6.36 36.77
CA ASP A 1145 20.01 -7.64 36.22
C ASP A 1145 20.22 -7.65 34.69
N LEU A 1146 19.68 -6.68 33.95
CA LEU A 1146 19.90 -6.53 32.49
C LEU A 1146 20.76 -5.31 32.15
N GLU A 1147 20.33 -4.13 32.59
CA GLU A 1147 21.06 -2.87 32.50
C GLU A 1147 20.88 -2.13 33.86
N ASP A 1148 21.90 -1.37 34.28
CA ASP A 1148 21.85 -0.60 35.53
C ASP A 1148 21.00 0.67 35.36
N ALA A 1149 19.69 0.53 35.57
CA ALA A 1149 18.74 1.63 35.43
C ALA A 1149 19.05 2.79 36.39
N TYR A 1150 19.59 2.49 37.57
CA TYR A 1150 19.92 3.49 38.59
C TYR A 1150 21.14 4.31 38.17
N GLY A 1151 22.23 3.65 37.76
CA GLY A 1151 23.42 4.30 37.23
C GLY A 1151 23.16 5.08 35.94
N ILE A 1152 22.31 4.56 35.03
CA ILE A 1152 21.93 5.26 33.78
C ILE A 1152 21.09 6.50 34.06
N TYR A 1153 20.11 6.42 34.96
CA TYR A 1153 19.25 7.55 35.31
C TYR A 1153 19.87 8.53 36.33
N GLY A 1154 21.00 8.17 36.93
CA GLY A 1154 21.71 8.97 37.93
C GLY A 1154 21.09 8.91 39.33
N VAL A 1155 20.30 7.88 39.64
CA VAL A 1155 19.59 7.77 40.94
C VAL A 1155 20.41 6.94 41.93
N ASP A 1156 20.54 7.44 43.14
CA ASP A 1156 21.17 6.76 44.27
C ASP A 1156 20.29 5.58 44.74
N PRO A 1157 20.74 4.30 44.63
CA PRO A 1157 19.94 3.15 45.05
C PRO A 1157 19.57 3.15 46.54
N SER A 1158 20.30 3.89 47.38
CA SER A 1158 20.00 4.02 48.82
C SER A 1158 18.93 5.07 49.15
N LYS A 1159 18.45 5.83 48.14
CA LYS A 1159 17.46 6.90 48.30
C LYS A 1159 16.26 6.76 47.38
N GLY A 1160 16.48 6.30 46.15
CA GLY A 1160 15.46 6.30 45.10
C GLY A 1160 15.07 7.71 44.62
N ALA A 1161 14.11 7.78 43.71
CA ALA A 1161 13.55 9.02 43.16
C ALA A 1161 12.16 8.79 42.55
N LEU A 1162 11.37 9.87 42.45
CA LEU A 1162 10.16 9.92 41.62
C LEU A 1162 10.42 10.78 40.39
N ALA A 1163 9.89 10.38 39.22
CA ALA A 1163 9.89 11.20 38.02
C ALA A 1163 8.55 11.11 37.27
N VAL A 1164 8.02 12.25 36.83
CA VAL A 1164 6.81 12.26 35.99
C VAL A 1164 7.21 12.24 34.53
N ILE A 1165 6.69 11.28 33.77
CA ILE A 1165 6.81 11.22 32.32
C ILE A 1165 5.49 11.69 31.70
N ARG A 1166 5.61 12.66 30.79
CA ARG A 1166 4.51 13.23 30.00
C ARG A 1166 3.99 12.24 28.95
N PRO A 1167 2.78 12.45 28.41
CA PRO A 1167 2.25 11.65 27.29
C PRO A 1167 3.13 11.62 26.03
N ASP A 1168 3.97 12.64 25.82
CA ASP A 1168 4.94 12.67 24.71
C ASP A 1168 6.31 12.02 25.03
N GLY A 1169 6.41 11.33 26.18
CA GLY A 1169 7.61 10.59 26.62
C GLY A 1169 8.73 11.47 27.17
N TYR A 1170 8.45 12.72 27.54
CA TYR A 1170 9.40 13.65 28.16
C TYR A 1170 9.26 13.69 29.68
N VAL A 1171 10.38 13.80 30.39
CA VAL A 1171 10.41 14.02 31.84
C VAL A 1171 9.87 15.43 32.12
N GLY A 1172 8.84 15.51 32.95
CA GLY A 1172 8.16 16.76 33.32
C GLY A 1172 8.66 17.38 34.62
N VAL A 1173 8.91 16.53 35.62
CA VAL A 1173 9.48 16.86 36.94
C VAL A 1173 10.23 15.64 37.49
N VAL A 1174 11.16 15.87 38.42
CA VAL A 1174 11.83 14.84 39.23
C VAL A 1174 11.77 15.29 40.70
N ALA A 1175 11.62 14.35 41.63
CA ALA A 1175 11.51 14.60 43.07
C ALA A 1175 12.22 13.50 43.88
N GLU A 1176 12.60 13.82 45.12
CA GLU A 1176 13.06 12.82 46.09
C GLU A 1176 11.97 11.75 46.32
N LEU A 1177 12.35 10.51 46.67
CA LEU A 1177 11.40 9.39 46.75
C LEU A 1177 10.20 9.67 47.69
N GLY A 1178 10.41 10.38 48.79
CA GLY A 1178 9.36 10.77 49.73
C GLY A 1178 8.55 12.01 49.35
N ASP A 1179 9.00 12.82 48.37
CA ASP A 1179 8.35 14.09 47.99
C ASP A 1179 7.24 13.87 46.93
N VAL A 1180 6.28 13.01 47.28
CA VAL A 1180 5.04 12.80 46.52
C VAL A 1180 4.25 14.11 46.37
N ALA A 1181 4.39 15.03 47.32
CA ALA A 1181 3.72 16.33 47.28
C ALA A 1181 4.22 17.22 46.12
N HIS A 1182 5.53 17.24 45.82
CA HIS A 1182 6.05 17.95 44.65
C HIS A 1182 5.52 17.35 43.34
N VAL A 1183 5.42 16.02 43.26
CA VAL A 1183 4.83 15.28 42.13
C VAL A 1183 3.34 15.60 41.96
N GLU A 1184 2.56 15.60 43.04
CA GLU A 1184 1.13 15.96 43.01
C GLU A 1184 0.93 17.41 42.56
N ASN A 1185 1.74 18.34 43.07
CA ASN A 1185 1.67 19.76 42.70
C ASN A 1185 2.00 19.99 41.22
N TYR A 1186 3.00 19.30 40.65
CA TYR A 1186 3.27 19.33 39.21
C TYR A 1186 2.07 18.79 38.40
N LEU A 1187 1.52 17.64 38.80
CA LEU A 1187 0.38 17.04 38.11
C LEU A 1187 -0.86 17.95 38.15
N ARG A 1188 -1.08 18.68 39.26
CA ARG A 1188 -2.15 19.70 39.39
C ARG A 1188 -1.98 20.93 38.49
N LEU A 1189 -0.81 21.17 37.90
CA LEU A 1189 -0.63 22.18 36.83
C LEU A 1189 -1.02 21.64 35.45
N CYS A 1190 -0.92 20.33 35.25
CA CYS A 1190 -1.16 19.64 33.98
C CYS A 1190 -2.59 19.10 33.84
N VAL A 1191 -3.19 18.67 34.95
CA VAL A 1191 -4.43 17.86 35.00
C VAL A 1191 -5.33 18.35 36.14
N HIS A 1192 -6.63 18.52 35.86
CA HIS A 1192 -7.62 18.73 36.92
C HIS A 1192 -7.72 17.49 37.83
N THR A 1193 -8.12 17.68 39.09
CA THR A 1193 -8.51 16.57 39.98
C THR A 1193 -9.99 16.26 39.88
N ALA A 1194 -10.33 15.00 40.13
CA ALA A 1194 -11.69 14.45 40.05
C ALA A 1194 -12.59 14.85 41.25
#